data_AF-A0A4W4DT78-F1
#
_entry.id   AF-A0A4W4DT78-F1
#
_cell.length_a   1.000
_cell.length_b   1.000
_cell.length_c   1.000
_cell.angle_alpha   90.00
_cell.angle_beta   90.00
_cell.angle_gamma   90.00
#
_symmetry.space_group_name_H-M   'P 1'
#
loop_
_entity.id
_entity.type
_entity.pdbx_description
1 polymer ?
#
loop_
_entity_poly.entity_id
_entity_poly.type
_entity_poly.pdbx_seq_one_letter_code
_entity_poly.pdbx_strand_id
1 'polypeptide(L)'
;MPLARSISVTSLSGLDEWDEEFELEDAVLFEIAWEVANKVGGIYTVIQTKARLTCEEWGENYFLVGPYTESNVRTQVELIEPTSAVLRRTIDKMNSSGCKVYFGRWLIEGSPYVILLDVGFTAWSLDRWKSELWENCAIGVPWFDREANDAVLFGFLTAWLLGEYAAQCDEAPRILAHFHEWLAGLGLVLCRQRHLPVATIFTTHATLLGRYLCAGNVDFYNNLAEVLSIYYYYYCCCCCCCCCPDIVTPNGLNVKKFSAMHEFQNLHATSKARIQEFIRGHFYGHLDFNLDKTVFLFIAGRYEFSNKGADIFLEALARLNYLLRVNHSEVTVIAFFIMPARTNNFNVETLKGQAVRKQLWDTAHTVKERFGKKLYESLLVGQLPEVSKLLDKEDFTMMKRAIFATQRQGLPPVCTHNMLEDSTDPILSCIRRIGLFNSAQDRVKVHTHSFLSSTSPLLPMDYEEFVRGCHLGVFPSYYEPWGYTPAECTVMGIPSVSTNLSGFGCFMEEHIADPSAYGIYILDRRYRGVDESCNQLTTFLFQFCQQSRRQRIIQRNRTERLSDLLDWRYLGRYYVAARHMALAKAFPDQYMYEPHDPTSVSPHYTRLVKYLYWSLCGIFIVVFIYWWNIYTGLYVEYLYGSLYTGGIFILVFMWNIYTGLYILLEYLYWSLYTAGIFILVFIYCWNIYTGLYVLVEYFYTGLYVEYLHWSLYTGGIFILVFIDW
;
A
#
# COMPACT_ATOMS: atom_id res chain seq x y z
N MET A 1 5.73 -21.93 26.83
CA MET A 1 4.71 -21.60 25.79
C MET A 1 5.05 -22.42 24.55
N PRO A 2 4.17 -23.31 24.08
CA PRO A 2 4.47 -24.14 22.92
C PRO A 2 4.48 -23.27 21.67
N LEU A 3 5.40 -23.59 20.75
CA LEU A 3 5.54 -22.98 19.43
C LEU A 3 4.21 -23.06 18.68
N ALA A 4 3.61 -21.90 18.39
CA ALA A 4 2.47 -21.81 17.49
C ALA A 4 2.88 -22.36 16.12
N ARG A 5 2.07 -23.30 15.61
CA ARG A 5 2.15 -23.89 14.28
C ARG A 5 2.34 -22.81 13.22
N SER A 6 3.15 -23.12 12.20
CA SER A 6 3.24 -22.35 10.96
C SER A 6 1.84 -22.14 10.40
N ILE A 7 1.39 -20.89 10.41
CA ILE A 7 0.20 -20.46 9.71
C ILE A 7 0.50 -20.60 8.21
N SER A 8 -0.15 -21.56 7.54
CA SER A 8 -0.15 -21.70 6.08
C SER A 8 -0.98 -20.57 5.46
N VAL A 9 -0.64 -20.21 4.22
CA VAL A 9 -1.27 -19.16 3.39
C VAL A 9 -2.81 -19.26 3.35
N THR A 10 -3.36 -20.44 3.61
CA THR A 10 -4.80 -20.72 3.72
C THR A 10 -5.54 -20.06 4.89
N SER A 11 -4.87 -19.36 5.81
CA SER A 11 -5.56 -18.66 6.91
C SER A 11 -5.86 -17.18 6.64
N LEU A 12 -5.56 -16.66 5.45
CA LEU A 12 -6.18 -15.43 4.96
C LEU A 12 -7.59 -15.82 4.48
N SER A 13 -8.54 -15.88 5.41
CA SER A 13 -9.94 -16.17 5.14
C SER A 13 -10.48 -15.12 4.14
N GLY A 14 -10.76 -15.55 2.91
CA GLY A 14 -11.24 -14.69 1.81
C GLY A 14 -10.59 -14.98 0.46
N LEU A 15 -9.55 -15.82 0.40
CA LEU A 15 -8.95 -16.27 -0.86
C LEU A 15 -9.74 -17.44 -1.45
N ASP A 16 -10.99 -17.20 -1.89
CA ASP A 16 -11.68 -18.19 -2.73
C ASP A 16 -10.85 -18.37 -4.02
N GLU A 17 -10.57 -19.63 -4.36
CA GLU A 17 -9.99 -20.05 -5.63
C GLU A 17 -11.04 -19.74 -6.71
N TRP A 18 -10.82 -18.68 -7.49
CA TRP A 18 -11.59 -18.40 -8.71
C TRP A 18 -11.08 -19.36 -9.80
N ASP A 19 -11.26 -20.66 -9.58
CA ASP A 19 -10.85 -21.75 -10.47
C ASP A 19 -11.92 -22.03 -11.54
N GLU A 20 -12.55 -20.99 -12.08
CA GLU A 20 -13.32 -21.14 -13.30
C GLU A 20 -12.37 -20.96 -14.49
N GLU A 21 -11.84 -22.09 -14.99
CA GLU A 21 -11.19 -22.14 -16.30
C GLU A 21 -12.19 -21.63 -17.36
N PHE A 22 -11.98 -20.40 -17.81
CA PHE A 22 -12.78 -19.78 -18.85
C PHE A 22 -12.21 -20.19 -20.21
N GLU A 23 -13.04 -20.82 -21.03
CA GLU A 23 -12.68 -21.16 -22.41
C GLU A 23 -12.57 -19.86 -23.23
N LEU A 24 -11.34 -19.36 -23.39
CA LEU A 24 -10.99 -18.20 -24.24
C LEU A 24 -11.07 -18.50 -25.75
N GLU A 25 -11.80 -19.55 -26.16
CA GLU A 25 -11.74 -20.07 -27.53
C GLU A 25 -12.19 -19.00 -28.56
N ASP A 26 -11.21 -18.59 -29.38
CA ASP A 26 -11.21 -17.53 -30.41
C ASP A 26 -11.30 -16.06 -29.96
N ALA A 27 -11.10 -15.75 -28.68
CA ALA A 27 -10.96 -14.37 -28.22
C ALA A 27 -9.54 -13.82 -28.46
N VAL A 28 -9.43 -12.56 -28.87
CA VAL A 28 -8.16 -11.85 -29.09
C VAL A 28 -8.10 -10.60 -28.23
N LEU A 29 -7.03 -10.47 -27.43
CA LEU A 29 -6.80 -9.35 -26.54
C LEU A 29 -5.79 -8.37 -27.14
N PHE A 30 -6.24 -7.14 -27.37
CA PHE A 30 -5.41 -5.98 -27.65
C PHE A 30 -5.33 -5.09 -26.42
N GLU A 31 -4.18 -5.05 -25.77
CA GLU A 31 -3.94 -4.16 -24.61
C GLU A 31 -3.13 -2.94 -25.08
N ILE A 32 -3.74 -1.76 -24.98
CA ILE A 32 -3.35 -0.55 -25.71
C ILE A 32 -2.94 0.51 -24.70
N ALA A 33 -1.69 0.96 -24.77
CA ALA A 33 -1.21 2.05 -23.93
C ALA A 33 -0.08 2.84 -24.60
N TRP A 34 0.00 4.12 -24.28
CA TRP A 34 1.08 4.99 -24.74
C TRP A 34 2.48 4.53 -24.27
N GLU A 35 2.52 3.82 -23.15
CA GLU A 35 3.77 3.40 -22.50
C GLU A 35 4.26 2.00 -22.92
N VAL A 36 3.58 1.31 -23.85
CA VAL A 36 4.05 0.03 -24.40
C VAL A 36 5.36 0.25 -25.15
N ALA A 37 6.43 -0.45 -24.73
CA ALA A 37 7.80 -0.27 -25.22
C ALA A 37 8.30 1.20 -25.17
N ASN A 38 7.70 2.04 -24.33
CA ASN A 38 8.01 3.45 -24.22
C ASN A 38 7.91 3.92 -22.75
N LYS A 39 9.03 3.90 -22.03
CA LYS A 39 9.04 4.22 -20.59
C LYS A 39 8.87 5.72 -20.34
N VAL A 40 7.65 6.13 -20.01
CA VAL A 40 7.33 7.53 -19.62
C VAL A 40 7.05 7.62 -18.13
N GLY A 41 6.33 6.65 -17.55
CA GLY A 41 5.82 6.70 -16.19
C GLY A 41 5.65 5.32 -15.56
N GLY A 42 4.64 5.22 -14.69
CA GLY A 42 4.36 4.01 -13.93
C GLY A 42 3.57 2.96 -14.71
N ILE A 43 2.87 3.35 -15.79
CA ILE A 43 2.05 2.43 -16.59
C ILE A 43 2.96 1.45 -17.33
N TYR A 44 4.13 1.90 -17.79
CA TYR A 44 5.19 1.04 -18.31
C TYR A 44 5.46 -0.12 -17.35
N THR A 45 5.65 0.15 -16.05
CA THR A 45 5.95 -0.87 -15.05
C THR A 45 4.75 -1.82 -14.84
N VAL A 46 3.51 -1.31 -14.83
CA VAL A 46 2.30 -2.15 -14.73
C VAL A 46 2.26 -3.15 -15.86
N ILE A 47 2.33 -2.67 -17.10
CA ILE A 47 2.21 -3.51 -18.28
C ILE A 47 3.38 -4.48 -18.35
N GLN A 48 4.60 -3.99 -18.14
CA GLN A 48 5.82 -4.81 -18.17
C GLN A 48 5.76 -5.97 -17.16
N THR A 49 5.35 -5.70 -15.92
CA THR A 49 5.33 -6.73 -14.87
C THR A 49 4.15 -7.69 -15.03
N LYS A 50 2.99 -7.20 -15.49
CA LYS A 50 1.80 -8.01 -15.76
C LYS A 50 1.92 -8.89 -17.01
N ALA A 51 2.72 -8.48 -17.99
CA ALA A 51 2.81 -9.11 -19.31
C ALA A 51 3.00 -10.62 -19.24
N ARG A 52 3.89 -11.11 -18.36
CA ARG A 52 4.14 -12.54 -18.18
C ARG A 52 2.87 -13.32 -17.87
N LEU A 53 2.11 -12.89 -16.87
CA LEU A 53 0.88 -13.57 -16.45
C LEU A 53 -0.17 -13.54 -17.58
N THR A 54 -0.31 -12.39 -18.24
CA THR A 54 -1.27 -12.28 -19.35
C THR A 54 -0.86 -13.13 -20.56
N CYS A 55 0.45 -13.34 -20.81
CA CYS A 55 0.92 -14.27 -21.83
C CYS A 55 0.67 -15.73 -21.45
N GLU A 56 0.83 -16.09 -20.17
CA GLU A 56 0.50 -17.43 -19.65
C GLU A 56 -1.00 -17.74 -19.82
N GLU A 57 -1.87 -16.73 -19.69
CA GLU A 57 -3.33 -16.82 -19.83
C GLU A 57 -3.81 -16.81 -21.30
N TRP A 58 -3.34 -15.86 -22.14
CA TRP A 58 -3.86 -15.63 -23.50
C TRP A 58 -2.99 -16.21 -24.62
N GLY A 59 -1.76 -16.65 -24.33
CA GLY A 59 -0.85 -17.21 -25.31
C GLY A 59 -0.57 -16.28 -26.50
N GLU A 60 -0.77 -16.78 -27.72
CA GLU A 60 -0.51 -16.03 -28.95
C GLU A 60 -1.63 -15.03 -29.32
N ASN A 61 -2.77 -15.07 -28.63
CA ASN A 61 -3.90 -14.17 -28.87
C ASN A 61 -3.77 -12.84 -28.11
N TYR A 62 -2.62 -12.58 -27.49
CA TYR A 62 -2.34 -11.36 -26.75
C TYR A 62 -1.39 -10.44 -27.51
N PHE A 63 -1.86 -9.24 -27.81
CA PHE A 63 -1.13 -8.20 -28.51
C PHE A 63 -1.09 -6.92 -27.67
N LEU A 64 0.12 -6.41 -27.43
CA LEU A 64 0.33 -5.10 -26.85
C LEU A 64 0.44 -4.06 -27.96
N VAL A 65 -0.25 -2.92 -27.84
CA VAL A 65 -0.24 -1.87 -28.86
C VAL A 65 0.30 -0.56 -28.27
N GLY A 66 1.29 0.02 -28.93
CA GLY A 66 1.97 1.25 -28.47
C GLY A 66 2.45 2.15 -29.61
N PRO A 67 2.94 3.36 -29.29
CA PRO A 67 3.56 4.23 -30.27
C PRO A 67 4.96 3.75 -30.65
N TYR A 68 5.33 3.86 -31.92
CA TYR A 68 6.68 3.57 -32.39
C TYR A 68 7.64 4.70 -32.00
N THR A 69 8.71 4.35 -31.27
CA THR A 69 9.82 5.27 -30.96
C THR A 69 11.15 4.58 -31.27
N GLU A 70 11.84 5.03 -32.31
CA GLU A 70 13.01 4.34 -32.88
C GLU A 70 14.11 4.00 -31.84
N SER A 71 14.44 4.92 -30.94
CA SER A 71 15.46 4.70 -29.90
C SER A 71 15.10 3.55 -28.94
N ASN A 72 13.82 3.45 -28.59
CA ASN A 72 13.34 2.46 -27.63
C ASN A 72 13.19 1.09 -28.29
N VAL A 73 12.68 1.06 -29.53
CA VAL A 73 12.52 -0.18 -30.31
C VAL A 73 13.87 -0.86 -30.51
N ARG A 74 14.91 -0.12 -30.90
CA ARG A 74 16.27 -0.68 -31.10
C ARG A 74 16.85 -1.38 -29.87
N THR A 75 16.41 -1.03 -28.67
CA THR A 75 16.96 -1.54 -27.41
C THR A 75 16.04 -2.53 -26.71
N GLN A 76 14.73 -2.46 -26.95
CA GLN A 76 13.72 -3.20 -26.19
C GLN A 76 12.89 -4.16 -27.04
N VAL A 77 12.89 -4.05 -28.37
CA VAL A 77 11.96 -4.81 -29.22
C VAL A 77 12.72 -5.53 -30.32
N GLU A 78 12.43 -6.83 -30.46
CA GLU A 78 12.87 -7.61 -31.61
C GLU A 78 11.79 -7.55 -32.68
N LEU A 79 12.10 -6.93 -33.82
CA LEU A 79 11.18 -6.87 -34.96
C LEU A 79 11.14 -8.22 -35.66
N ILE A 80 9.93 -8.74 -35.85
CA ILE A 80 9.68 -10.03 -36.50
C ILE A 80 8.50 -9.90 -37.48
N GLU A 81 8.35 -10.88 -38.35
CA GLU A 81 7.17 -10.96 -39.23
C GLU A 81 5.93 -11.44 -38.44
N PRO A 82 4.73 -10.93 -38.77
CA PRO A 82 3.49 -11.38 -38.14
C PRO A 82 3.28 -12.88 -38.29
N THR A 83 3.01 -13.57 -37.17
CA THR A 83 2.76 -15.02 -37.12
C THR A 83 1.37 -15.37 -37.64
N SER A 84 0.35 -14.59 -37.25
CA SER A 84 -1.02 -14.73 -37.75
C SER A 84 -1.18 -14.17 -39.16
N ALA A 85 -1.81 -14.95 -40.04
CA ALA A 85 -2.12 -14.53 -41.40
C ALA A 85 -3.09 -13.34 -41.45
N VAL A 86 -4.05 -13.29 -40.53
CA VAL A 86 -4.98 -12.16 -40.38
C VAL A 86 -4.21 -10.89 -40.06
N LEU A 87 -3.34 -10.94 -39.03
CA LEU A 87 -2.54 -9.80 -38.61
C LEU A 87 -1.61 -9.29 -39.72
N ARG A 88 -1.02 -10.20 -40.50
CA ARG A 88 -0.22 -9.82 -41.67
C ARG A 88 -1.04 -9.04 -42.69
N ARG A 89 -2.23 -9.53 -43.06
CA ARG A 89 -3.14 -8.83 -43.98
C ARG A 89 -3.54 -7.45 -43.44
N THR A 90 -3.83 -7.35 -42.13
CA THR A 90 -4.16 -6.09 -41.47
C THR A 90 -3.02 -5.08 -41.59
N ILE A 91 -1.79 -5.49 -41.24
CA ILE A 91 -0.61 -4.61 -41.29
C ILE A 91 -0.29 -4.18 -42.73
N ASP A 92 -0.33 -5.12 -43.68
CA ASP A 92 -0.10 -4.81 -45.10
C ASP A 92 -1.14 -3.82 -45.64
N LYS A 93 -2.41 -4.00 -45.26
CA LYS A 93 -3.49 -3.10 -45.66
C LYS A 93 -3.32 -1.70 -45.08
N MET A 94 -2.98 -1.58 -43.80
CA MET A 94 -2.70 -0.29 -43.17
C MET A 94 -1.47 0.38 -43.81
N ASN A 95 -0.39 -0.37 -44.04
CA ASN A 95 0.82 0.16 -44.68
C ASN A 95 0.55 0.64 -46.11
N SER A 96 -0.25 -0.09 -46.89
CA SER A 96 -0.66 0.32 -48.24
C SER A 96 -1.57 1.56 -48.25
N SER A 97 -2.22 1.87 -47.13
CA SER A 97 -3.16 2.99 -46.97
C SER A 97 -2.50 4.25 -46.39
N GLY A 98 -1.16 4.29 -46.31
CA GLY A 98 -0.42 5.47 -45.87
C GLY A 98 -0.12 5.52 -44.37
N CYS A 99 -0.26 4.40 -43.66
CA CYS A 99 0.24 4.23 -42.29
C CYS A 99 1.59 3.53 -42.27
N LYS A 100 2.24 3.51 -41.11
CA LYS A 100 3.43 2.68 -40.86
C LYS A 100 3.26 1.94 -39.54
N VAL A 101 3.16 0.62 -39.65
CA VAL A 101 2.95 -0.29 -38.52
C VAL A 101 4.08 -1.31 -38.47
N TYR A 102 4.63 -1.52 -37.27
CA TYR A 102 5.69 -2.48 -37.01
C TYR A 102 5.18 -3.58 -36.09
N PHE A 103 5.66 -4.80 -36.29
CA PHE A 103 5.36 -5.96 -35.45
C PHE A 103 6.65 -6.52 -34.85
N GLY A 104 6.57 -6.99 -33.61
CA GLY A 104 7.73 -7.48 -32.89
C GLY A 104 7.40 -8.24 -31.62
N ARG A 105 8.44 -8.62 -30.89
CA ARG A 105 8.36 -9.11 -29.51
C ARG A 105 9.04 -8.13 -28.56
N TRP A 106 8.38 -7.82 -27.45
CA TRP A 106 8.99 -7.01 -26.41
C TRP A 106 9.95 -7.86 -25.57
N LEU A 107 11.20 -7.44 -25.47
CA LEU A 107 12.29 -8.14 -24.76
C LEU A 107 12.17 -8.00 -23.24
N ILE A 108 11.07 -8.51 -22.69
CA ILE A 108 10.74 -8.57 -21.26
C ILE A 108 10.31 -9.99 -20.88
N GLU A 109 10.11 -10.26 -19.58
CA GLU A 109 9.56 -11.54 -19.11
C GLU A 109 8.18 -11.80 -19.75
N GLY A 110 7.99 -13.00 -20.30
CA GLY A 110 6.80 -13.39 -21.08
C GLY A 110 6.94 -13.17 -22.59
N SER A 111 7.83 -12.28 -23.04
CA SER A 111 8.09 -11.97 -24.46
C SER A 111 6.82 -11.75 -25.30
N PRO A 112 5.91 -10.84 -24.87
CA PRO A 112 4.63 -10.61 -25.55
C PRO A 112 4.82 -10.05 -26.96
N TYR A 113 3.84 -10.34 -27.84
CA TYR A 113 3.76 -9.69 -29.15
C TYR A 113 3.40 -8.21 -29.00
N VAL A 114 4.07 -7.36 -29.77
CA VAL A 114 3.84 -5.91 -29.81
C VAL A 114 3.54 -5.43 -31.23
N ILE A 115 2.56 -4.53 -31.33
CA ILE A 115 2.22 -3.78 -32.54
C ILE A 115 2.53 -2.31 -32.25
N LEU A 116 3.46 -1.73 -33.02
CA LEU A 116 3.92 -0.36 -32.82
C LEU A 116 3.47 0.53 -33.98
N LEU A 117 2.73 1.58 -33.63
CA LEU A 117 2.10 2.51 -34.56
C LEU A 117 2.96 3.78 -34.70
N ASP A 118 3.42 4.09 -35.90
CA ASP A 118 4.21 5.30 -36.16
C ASP A 118 3.31 6.52 -36.33
N VAL A 119 3.06 7.18 -35.20
CA VAL A 119 2.27 8.41 -35.12
C VAL A 119 2.87 9.52 -35.99
N GLY A 120 4.20 9.65 -36.01
CA GLY A 120 4.91 10.68 -36.77
C GLY A 120 4.74 10.51 -38.28
N PHE A 121 4.80 9.28 -38.78
CA PHE A 121 4.57 8.99 -40.20
C PHE A 121 3.17 9.40 -40.67
N THR A 122 2.17 9.31 -39.79
CA THR A 122 0.77 9.61 -40.09
C THR A 122 0.36 11.05 -39.78
N ALA A 123 1.29 11.93 -39.40
CA ALA A 123 0.98 13.31 -39.02
C ALA A 123 0.24 14.12 -40.11
N TRP A 124 0.36 13.70 -41.38
CA TRP A 124 -0.33 14.33 -42.51
C TRP A 124 -1.87 14.26 -42.42
N SER A 125 -2.44 13.31 -41.67
CA SER A 125 -3.91 13.18 -41.50
C SER A 125 -4.45 13.93 -40.27
N LEU A 126 -3.59 14.57 -39.47
CA LEU A 126 -3.96 15.16 -38.18
C LEU A 126 -5.12 16.16 -38.28
N ASP A 127 -5.03 17.13 -39.20
CA ASP A 127 -6.06 18.18 -39.33
C ASP A 127 -7.42 17.59 -39.70
N ARG A 128 -7.43 16.61 -40.61
CA ARG A 128 -8.66 15.89 -41.00
C ARG A 128 -9.26 15.16 -39.80
N TRP A 129 -8.45 14.43 -39.04
CA TRP A 129 -8.93 13.67 -37.88
C TRP A 129 -9.36 14.55 -36.72
N LYS A 130 -8.75 15.74 -36.56
CA LYS A 130 -9.25 16.76 -35.62
C LYS A 130 -10.63 17.28 -36.01
N SER A 131 -10.86 17.57 -37.30
CA SER A 131 -12.18 17.97 -37.80
C SER A 131 -13.21 16.87 -37.56
N GLU A 132 -12.88 15.62 -37.90
CA GLU A 132 -13.77 14.47 -37.66
C GLU A 132 -14.09 14.27 -36.18
N LEU A 133 -13.09 14.43 -35.31
CA LEU A 133 -13.27 14.31 -33.86
C LEU A 133 -14.20 15.41 -33.30
N TRP A 134 -14.06 16.63 -33.78
CA TRP A 134 -14.94 17.73 -33.41
C TRP A 134 -16.38 17.49 -33.88
N GLU A 135 -16.55 17.11 -35.14
CA GLU A 135 -17.88 16.87 -35.74
C GLU A 135 -18.63 15.73 -35.06
N ASN A 136 -17.94 14.64 -34.72
CA ASN A 136 -18.57 13.43 -34.19
C ASN A 136 -18.66 13.39 -32.66
N CYS A 137 -17.71 14.02 -31.96
CA CYS A 137 -17.59 13.90 -30.50
C CYS A 137 -17.59 15.26 -29.77
N ALA A 138 -17.56 16.38 -30.48
CA ALA A 138 -17.44 17.73 -29.91
C ALA A 138 -16.19 17.92 -29.02
N ILE A 139 -15.10 17.21 -29.33
CA ILE A 139 -13.81 17.32 -28.61
C ILE A 139 -12.84 18.15 -29.44
N GLY A 140 -12.47 19.32 -28.94
CA GLY A 140 -11.51 20.23 -29.58
C GLY A 140 -10.09 20.01 -29.09
N VAL A 141 -9.11 20.00 -30.00
CA VAL A 141 -7.68 19.81 -29.67
C VAL A 141 -6.84 21.01 -30.11
N PRO A 142 -6.23 21.77 -29.18
CA PRO A 142 -5.37 22.91 -29.49
C PRO A 142 -4.20 22.53 -30.41
N TRP A 143 -3.79 23.44 -31.29
CA TRP A 143 -2.71 23.15 -32.25
C TRP A 143 -1.32 23.02 -31.59
N PHE A 144 -1.07 23.78 -30.52
CA PHE A 144 0.22 23.81 -29.83
C PHE A 144 0.42 22.64 -28.85
N ASP A 145 -0.65 21.92 -28.51
CA ASP A 145 -0.59 20.79 -27.58
C ASP A 145 -0.15 19.52 -28.33
N ARG A 146 1.16 19.26 -28.28
CA ARG A 146 1.76 18.11 -28.96
C ARG A 146 1.26 16.78 -28.38
N GLU A 147 1.10 16.66 -27.06
CA GLU A 147 0.66 15.40 -26.46
C GLU A 147 -0.77 15.07 -26.86
N ALA A 148 -1.65 16.07 -26.86
CA ALA A 148 -3.01 15.88 -27.35
C ALA A 148 -3.07 15.58 -28.85
N ASN A 149 -2.21 16.20 -29.67
CA ASN A 149 -2.10 15.88 -31.11
C ASN A 149 -1.65 14.43 -31.34
N ASP A 150 -0.63 13.98 -30.61
CA ASP A 150 -0.10 12.63 -30.72
C ASP A 150 -1.14 11.59 -30.22
N ALA A 151 -1.91 11.92 -29.17
CA ALA A 151 -3.03 11.11 -28.70
C ALA A 151 -4.16 11.01 -29.74
N VAL A 152 -4.44 12.08 -30.50
CA VAL A 152 -5.41 12.04 -31.61
C VAL A 152 -4.97 11.02 -32.65
N LEU A 153 -3.76 11.17 -33.17
CA LEU A 153 -3.22 10.26 -34.19
C LEU A 153 -3.21 8.81 -33.70
N PHE A 154 -2.74 8.58 -32.47
CA PHE A 154 -2.71 7.24 -31.88
C PHE A 154 -4.10 6.64 -31.67
N GLY A 155 -5.08 7.42 -31.21
CA GLY A 155 -6.47 6.98 -31.08
C GLY A 155 -7.09 6.57 -32.42
N PHE A 156 -6.87 7.35 -33.47
CA PHE A 156 -7.38 7.02 -34.81
C PHE A 156 -6.69 5.77 -35.39
N LEU A 157 -5.37 5.64 -35.22
CA LEU A 157 -4.64 4.46 -35.69
C LEU A 157 -5.00 3.19 -34.94
N THR A 158 -5.23 3.27 -33.63
CA THR A 158 -5.66 2.11 -32.82
C THR A 158 -7.07 1.67 -33.20
N ALA A 159 -8.02 2.60 -33.36
CA ALA A 159 -9.35 2.27 -33.86
C ALA A 159 -9.34 1.70 -35.29
N TRP A 160 -8.46 2.23 -36.15
CA TRP A 160 -8.27 1.70 -37.50
C TRP A 160 -7.68 0.28 -37.48
N LEU A 161 -6.64 0.03 -36.67
CA LEU A 161 -6.07 -1.30 -36.47
C LEU A 161 -7.13 -2.33 -36.06
N LEU A 162 -7.95 -2.01 -35.04
CA LEU A 162 -8.98 -2.91 -34.55
C LEU A 162 -10.08 -3.18 -35.60
N GLY A 163 -10.52 -2.14 -36.31
CA GLY A 163 -11.51 -2.27 -37.37
C GLY A 163 -11.01 -3.08 -38.57
N GLU A 164 -9.76 -2.86 -38.99
CA GLU A 164 -9.15 -3.64 -40.08
C GLU A 164 -8.88 -5.08 -39.65
N TYR A 165 -8.44 -5.32 -38.41
CA TYR A 165 -8.31 -6.67 -37.89
C TYR A 165 -9.65 -7.42 -37.95
N ALA A 166 -10.73 -6.78 -37.50
CA ALA A 166 -12.08 -7.34 -37.60
C ALA A 166 -12.50 -7.66 -39.05
N ALA A 167 -12.14 -6.79 -39.99
CA ALA A 167 -12.48 -6.95 -41.41
C ALA A 167 -11.64 -8.02 -42.14
N GLN A 168 -10.45 -8.35 -41.64
CA GLN A 168 -9.57 -9.36 -42.23
C GLN A 168 -9.81 -10.79 -41.70
N CYS A 169 -10.64 -10.94 -40.67
CA CYS A 169 -11.04 -12.24 -40.14
C CYS A 169 -12.14 -12.88 -41.01
N ASP A 170 -12.01 -14.19 -41.24
CA ASP A 170 -12.99 -14.95 -42.04
C ASP A 170 -14.29 -15.20 -41.25
N GLU A 171 -14.18 -15.36 -39.93
CA GLU A 171 -15.29 -15.41 -38.97
C GLU A 171 -15.29 -14.16 -38.10
N ALA A 172 -16.45 -13.79 -37.53
CA ALA A 172 -16.56 -12.63 -36.65
C ALA A 172 -15.69 -12.84 -35.39
N PRO A 173 -14.57 -12.09 -35.24
CA PRO A 173 -13.64 -12.32 -34.15
C PRO A 173 -14.17 -11.72 -32.85
N ARG A 174 -13.88 -12.37 -31.71
CA ARG A 174 -14.20 -11.82 -30.39
C ARG A 174 -13.03 -10.95 -29.94
N ILE A 175 -13.04 -9.69 -30.38
CA ILE A 175 -11.97 -8.75 -30.08
C ILE A 175 -12.24 -8.07 -28.74
N LEU A 176 -11.25 -8.10 -27.86
CA LEU A 176 -11.22 -7.37 -26.60
C LEU A 176 -10.11 -6.31 -26.65
N ALA A 177 -10.48 -5.04 -26.53
CA ALA A 177 -9.55 -3.91 -26.54
C ALA A 177 -9.52 -3.24 -25.15
N HIS A 178 -8.38 -3.35 -24.46
CA HIS A 178 -8.16 -2.78 -23.14
C HIS A 178 -7.28 -1.53 -23.25
N PHE A 179 -7.85 -0.35 -23.03
CA PHE A 179 -7.17 0.94 -23.14
C PHE A 179 -6.70 1.44 -21.78
N HIS A 180 -5.44 1.86 -21.68
CA HIS A 180 -4.87 2.47 -20.48
C HIS A 180 -4.64 3.97 -20.65
N GLU A 181 -5.23 4.74 -19.76
CA GLU A 181 -5.21 6.20 -19.69
C GLU A 181 -5.76 6.98 -20.90
N TRP A 182 -6.01 8.26 -20.67
CA TRP A 182 -6.58 9.18 -21.65
C TRP A 182 -5.77 9.29 -22.96
N LEU A 183 -4.44 9.10 -22.93
CA LEU A 183 -3.59 9.13 -24.13
C LEU A 183 -3.93 8.01 -25.12
N ALA A 184 -4.41 6.86 -24.64
CA ALA A 184 -4.94 5.78 -25.48
C ALA A 184 -6.48 5.83 -25.61
N GLY A 185 -7.15 6.54 -24.70
CA GLY A 185 -8.61 6.55 -24.56
C GLY A 185 -9.38 7.03 -25.79
N LEU A 186 -8.77 7.82 -26.69
CA LEU A 186 -9.47 8.25 -27.89
C LEU A 186 -9.80 7.07 -28.83
N GLY A 187 -8.96 6.04 -28.86
CA GLY A 187 -9.24 4.82 -29.64
C GLY A 187 -10.54 4.16 -29.21
N LEU A 188 -10.82 4.13 -27.89
CA LEU A 188 -12.07 3.61 -27.34
C LEU A 188 -13.28 4.43 -27.81
N VAL A 189 -13.19 5.76 -27.73
CA VAL A 189 -14.29 6.66 -28.16
C VAL A 189 -14.65 6.38 -29.62
N LEU A 190 -13.63 6.26 -30.48
CA LEU A 190 -13.83 5.98 -31.90
C LEU A 190 -14.37 4.57 -32.16
N CYS A 191 -13.94 3.55 -31.40
CA CYS A 191 -14.51 2.20 -31.49
C CYS A 191 -16.02 2.21 -31.23
N ARG A 192 -16.45 2.96 -30.21
CA ARG A 192 -17.88 3.12 -29.86
C ARG A 192 -18.64 3.95 -30.88
N GLN A 193 -18.09 5.07 -31.32
CA GLN A 193 -18.70 5.97 -32.29
C GLN A 193 -18.87 5.32 -33.67
N ARG A 194 -17.94 4.45 -34.07
CA ARG A 194 -17.99 3.71 -35.34
C ARG A 194 -18.69 2.35 -35.25
N HIS A 195 -19.24 2.00 -34.08
CA HIS A 195 -19.91 0.72 -33.84
C HIS A 195 -19.06 -0.50 -34.23
N LEU A 196 -17.76 -0.47 -33.92
CA LEU A 196 -16.88 -1.61 -34.18
C LEU A 196 -17.29 -2.81 -33.31
N PRO A 197 -17.20 -4.06 -33.81
CA PRO A 197 -17.54 -5.27 -33.07
C PRO A 197 -16.42 -5.64 -32.08
N VAL A 198 -16.17 -4.77 -31.10
CA VAL A 198 -15.06 -4.86 -30.15
C VAL A 198 -15.57 -4.62 -28.73
N ALA A 199 -15.26 -5.53 -27.81
CA ALA A 199 -15.43 -5.31 -26.39
C ALA A 199 -14.37 -4.33 -25.89
N THR A 200 -14.75 -3.28 -25.18
CA THR A 200 -13.82 -2.21 -24.77
C THR A 200 -13.72 -2.07 -23.26
N ILE A 201 -12.50 -1.98 -22.73
CA ILE A 201 -12.21 -1.66 -21.32
C ILE A 201 -11.40 -0.38 -21.27
N PHE A 202 -11.68 0.46 -20.28
CA PHE A 202 -10.87 1.63 -19.97
C PHE A 202 -10.36 1.57 -18.54
N THR A 203 -9.04 1.64 -18.35
CA THR A 203 -8.41 1.78 -17.04
C THR A 203 -7.68 3.11 -16.96
N THR A 204 -8.16 4.00 -16.11
CA THR A 204 -7.39 5.19 -15.71
C THR A 204 -6.53 4.87 -14.49
N HIS A 205 -5.30 5.38 -14.50
CA HIS A 205 -4.35 5.20 -13.40
C HIS A 205 -4.31 6.42 -12.49
N ALA A 206 -4.74 7.59 -13.00
CA ALA A 206 -4.89 8.82 -12.25
C ALA A 206 -5.87 9.76 -12.97
N THR A 207 -6.63 10.54 -12.21
CA THR A 207 -7.45 11.60 -12.81
C THR A 207 -6.61 12.86 -13.06
N LEU A 208 -6.69 13.40 -14.27
CA LEU A 208 -5.94 14.61 -14.65
C LEU A 208 -6.28 15.77 -13.70
N LEU A 209 -7.57 16.05 -13.52
CA LEU A 209 -8.06 17.12 -12.63
C LEU A 209 -7.62 16.90 -11.17
N GLY A 210 -7.66 15.65 -10.68
CA GLY A 210 -7.22 15.32 -9.33
C GLY A 210 -5.75 15.70 -9.09
N ARG A 211 -4.86 15.38 -10.04
CA ARG A 211 -3.44 15.74 -9.94
C ARG A 211 -3.22 17.25 -9.89
N TYR A 212 -3.90 18.02 -10.75
CA TYR A 212 -3.74 19.47 -10.81
C TYR A 212 -4.29 20.17 -9.56
N LEU A 213 -5.48 19.77 -9.10
CA LEU A 213 -6.11 20.40 -7.92
C LEU A 213 -5.36 20.10 -6.62
N CYS A 214 -4.88 18.86 -6.46
CA CYS A 214 -4.07 18.51 -5.28
C CYS A 214 -2.72 19.24 -5.27
N ALA A 215 -2.11 19.43 -6.45
CA ALA A 215 -0.89 20.23 -6.56
C ALA A 215 -1.13 21.73 -6.25
N GLY A 216 -2.35 22.23 -6.50
CA GLY A 216 -2.79 23.59 -6.17
C GLY A 216 -3.08 23.83 -4.69
N ASN A 217 -2.83 22.84 -3.81
CA ASN A 217 -3.09 22.90 -2.36
C ASN A 217 -4.56 23.16 -2.01
N VAL A 218 -5.48 22.73 -2.88
CA VAL A 218 -6.92 22.74 -2.63
C VAL A 218 -7.27 21.53 -1.78
N ASP A 219 -8.21 21.69 -0.84
CA ASP A 219 -8.79 20.56 -0.12
C ASP A 219 -9.71 19.76 -1.07
N PHE A 220 -9.09 18.87 -1.82
CA PHE A 220 -9.69 18.18 -2.95
C PHE A 220 -10.73 17.15 -2.53
N TYR A 221 -10.42 16.29 -1.56
CA TYR A 221 -11.27 15.16 -1.20
C TYR A 221 -12.55 15.58 -0.47
N ASN A 222 -12.53 16.69 0.28
CA ASN A 222 -13.72 17.21 0.96
C ASN A 222 -14.63 18.02 0.05
N ASN A 223 -14.07 18.67 -0.98
CA ASN A 223 -14.82 19.52 -1.91
C ASN A 223 -15.09 18.86 -3.27
N LEU A 224 -14.92 17.53 -3.37
CA LEU A 224 -15.03 16.81 -4.65
C LEU A 224 -16.39 17.06 -5.31
N ALA A 225 -17.49 17.01 -4.55
CA ALA A 225 -18.84 17.25 -5.08
C ALA A 225 -19.03 18.67 -5.65
N GLU A 226 -18.41 19.68 -5.05
CA GLU A 226 -18.51 21.07 -5.49
C GLU A 226 -17.65 21.34 -6.73
N VAL A 227 -16.43 20.79 -6.75
CA VAL A 227 -15.50 20.89 -7.89
C VAL A 227 -16.08 20.25 -9.15
N LEU A 228 -16.76 19.11 -9.00
CA LEU A 228 -17.41 18.40 -10.10
C LEU A 228 -18.49 19.23 -10.81
N SER A 229 -19.11 20.17 -10.10
CA SER A 229 -20.13 21.06 -10.63
C SER A 229 -19.56 22.15 -11.55
N ILE A 230 -18.30 22.55 -11.35
CA ILE A 230 -17.68 23.72 -12.00
C ILE A 230 -16.90 23.32 -13.27
N TYR A 231 -16.26 22.15 -13.30
CA TYR A 231 -15.36 21.74 -14.39
C TYR A 231 -16.01 20.83 -15.44
N TYR A 232 -17.34 20.82 -15.51
CA TYR A 232 -18.17 19.95 -16.37
C TYR A 232 -17.86 20.01 -17.87
N TYR A 233 -17.08 21.00 -18.34
CA TYR A 233 -16.90 21.29 -19.76
C TYR A 233 -15.53 20.94 -20.37
N TYR A 234 -14.50 20.55 -19.60
CA TYR A 234 -13.14 20.49 -20.18
C TYR A 234 -12.29 19.24 -19.97
N TYR A 235 -12.49 18.36 -18.97
CA TYR A 235 -11.58 17.21 -18.78
C TYR A 235 -12.25 15.96 -18.20
N CYS A 236 -11.97 14.82 -18.84
CA CYS A 236 -12.71 13.55 -18.80
C CYS A 236 -12.50 12.65 -17.55
N CYS A 237 -13.56 11.91 -17.22
CA CYS A 237 -13.68 10.48 -16.92
C CYS A 237 -12.85 9.72 -15.89
N CYS A 238 -13.26 9.76 -14.61
CA CYS A 238 -13.67 8.54 -13.85
C CYS A 238 -13.99 8.79 -12.37
N CYS A 239 -13.73 9.98 -11.83
CA CYS A 239 -14.56 10.52 -10.73
C CYS A 239 -15.32 11.78 -11.16
N CYS A 240 -14.91 12.37 -12.29
CA CYS A 240 -15.59 13.45 -13.00
C CYS A 240 -16.49 13.01 -14.15
N CYS A 241 -16.53 11.72 -14.49
CA CYS A 241 -17.64 11.17 -15.28
C CYS A 241 -18.62 10.56 -14.31
N CYS A 242 -19.91 10.75 -14.55
CA CYS A 242 -21.04 10.35 -13.71
C CYS A 242 -21.23 8.82 -13.59
N CYS A 243 -20.15 8.02 -13.60
CA CYS A 243 -20.18 6.56 -13.58
C CYS A 243 -19.15 6.06 -12.56
N CYS A 244 -19.62 5.28 -11.57
CA CYS A 244 -18.74 4.52 -10.68
C CYS A 244 -17.94 3.49 -11.51
N PRO A 245 -16.67 3.21 -11.17
CA PRO A 245 -15.93 2.13 -11.84
C PRO A 245 -16.64 0.79 -11.61
N ASP A 246 -16.78 -0.01 -12.67
CA ASP A 246 -17.36 -1.36 -12.56
C ASP A 246 -16.48 -2.27 -11.69
N ILE A 247 -15.16 -2.25 -11.92
CA ILE A 247 -14.15 -3.03 -11.20
C ILE A 247 -12.94 -2.14 -10.90
N VAL A 248 -12.41 -2.23 -9.69
CA VAL A 248 -11.09 -1.68 -9.34
C VAL A 248 -10.03 -2.72 -9.68
N THR A 249 -9.02 -2.34 -10.46
CA THR A 249 -7.88 -3.21 -10.82
C THR A 249 -6.61 -2.75 -10.10
N PRO A 250 -6.29 -3.28 -8.90
CA PRO A 250 -5.10 -2.89 -8.15
C PRO A 250 -3.82 -3.29 -8.91
N ASN A 251 -2.74 -2.53 -8.74
CA ASN A 251 -1.48 -2.82 -9.45
C ASN A 251 -0.64 -3.82 -8.67
N GLY A 252 -0.36 -4.97 -9.27
CA GLY A 252 0.54 -5.98 -8.72
C GLY A 252 2.00 -5.76 -9.04
N LEU A 253 2.83 -6.61 -8.44
CA LEU A 253 4.27 -6.70 -8.65
C LEU A 253 4.66 -8.16 -8.91
N ASN A 254 5.80 -8.38 -9.57
CA ASN A 254 6.38 -9.72 -9.69
C ASN A 254 7.20 -10.02 -8.44
N VAL A 255 6.66 -10.82 -7.51
CA VAL A 255 7.35 -11.14 -6.25
C VAL A 255 8.36 -12.26 -6.49
N LYS A 256 9.65 -11.90 -6.38
CA LYS A 256 10.73 -12.90 -6.39
C LYS A 256 10.74 -13.65 -5.06
N LYS A 257 10.22 -14.88 -5.07
CA LYS A 257 10.29 -15.77 -3.90
C LYS A 257 11.72 -16.24 -3.69
N PHE A 258 12.27 -15.97 -2.50
CA PHE A 258 13.56 -16.53 -2.09
C PHE A 258 13.40 -18.01 -1.77
N SER A 259 14.40 -18.82 -2.12
CA SER A 259 14.43 -20.25 -1.76
C SER A 259 14.46 -20.47 -0.24
N ALA A 260 15.01 -19.50 0.50
CA ALA A 260 15.06 -19.50 1.96
C ALA A 260 14.39 -18.24 2.54
N MET A 261 13.33 -18.45 3.32
CA MET A 261 12.57 -17.40 4.04
C MET A 261 13.42 -16.45 4.90
N HIS A 262 14.63 -16.82 5.31
CA HIS A 262 15.50 -15.97 6.14
C HIS A 262 16.51 -15.15 5.33
N GLU A 263 16.56 -15.31 4.01
CA GLU A 263 17.52 -14.63 3.15
C GLU A 263 17.27 -13.11 3.13
N PHE A 264 16.02 -12.67 3.04
CA PHE A 264 15.68 -11.23 3.06
C PHE A 264 16.15 -10.55 4.35
N GLN A 265 16.16 -11.28 5.47
CA GLN A 265 16.62 -10.78 6.77
C GLN A 265 18.15 -10.62 6.82
N ASN A 266 18.90 -11.48 6.13
CA ASN A 266 20.34 -11.34 5.95
C ASN A 266 20.67 -10.17 5.02
N LEU A 267 19.89 -10.00 3.96
CA LEU A 267 20.01 -8.84 3.06
C LEU A 267 19.76 -7.53 3.80
N HIS A 268 18.73 -7.47 4.67
CA HIS A 268 18.50 -6.32 5.53
C HIS A 268 19.73 -5.98 6.38
N ALA A 269 20.35 -6.96 7.04
CA ALA A 269 21.54 -6.72 7.87
C ALA A 269 22.73 -6.20 7.03
N THR A 270 22.94 -6.76 5.84
CA THR A 270 24.03 -6.39 4.94
C THR A 270 23.84 -4.97 4.38
N SER A 271 22.64 -4.66 3.88
CA SER A 271 22.29 -3.32 3.40
C SER A 271 22.33 -2.29 4.52
N LYS A 272 21.83 -2.64 5.71
CA LYS A 272 21.88 -1.76 6.89
C LYS A 272 23.32 -1.40 7.25
N ALA A 273 24.25 -2.35 7.16
CA ALA A 273 25.67 -2.08 7.43
C ALA A 273 26.26 -1.06 6.43
N ARG A 274 25.89 -1.13 5.15
CA ARG A 274 26.30 -0.14 4.13
C ARG A 274 25.76 1.25 4.42
N ILE A 275 24.49 1.36 4.85
CA ILE A 275 23.91 2.64 5.30
C ILE A 275 24.66 3.16 6.52
N GLN A 276 24.96 2.30 7.51
CA GLN A 276 25.73 2.69 8.69
C GLN A 276 27.14 3.19 8.35
N GLU A 277 27.81 2.63 7.34
CA GLU A 277 29.10 3.16 6.86
C GLU A 277 28.95 4.57 6.28
N PHE A 278 27.92 4.82 5.46
CA PHE A 278 27.63 6.16 4.99
C PHE A 278 27.40 7.13 6.16
N ILE A 279 26.60 6.75 7.16
CA ILE A 279 26.33 7.58 8.34
C ILE A 279 27.59 7.88 9.13
N ARG A 280 28.50 6.91 9.33
CA ARG A 280 29.80 7.17 9.99
C ARG A 280 30.61 8.24 9.27
N GLY A 281 30.60 8.23 7.93
CA GLY A 281 31.28 9.25 7.13
C GLY A 281 30.56 10.58 7.11
N HIS A 282 29.22 10.59 7.13
CA HIS A 282 28.44 11.82 7.09
C HIS A 282 28.45 12.59 8.43
N PHE A 283 28.46 11.86 9.54
CA PHE A 283 28.53 12.38 10.92
C PHE A 283 29.94 12.32 11.51
N TYR A 284 30.99 12.33 10.68
CA TYR A 284 32.35 12.37 11.20
C TYR A 284 32.55 13.55 12.16
N GLY A 285 33.19 13.29 13.31
CA GLY A 285 33.35 14.26 14.40
C GLY A 285 32.09 14.55 15.23
N HIS A 286 30.91 14.06 14.82
CA HIS A 286 29.61 14.26 15.48
C HIS A 286 28.84 12.94 15.66
N LEU A 287 29.54 11.80 15.68
CA LEU A 287 28.94 10.49 15.92
C LEU A 287 28.79 10.26 17.43
N ASP A 288 27.88 11.01 18.05
CA ASP A 288 27.59 11.01 19.49
C ASP A 288 26.44 10.05 19.88
N PHE A 289 26.01 9.19 18.95
CA PHE A 289 24.92 8.23 19.14
C PHE A 289 25.30 6.81 18.70
N ASN A 290 24.59 5.83 19.27
CA ASN A 290 24.83 4.41 18.98
C ASN A 290 24.08 3.95 17.73
N LEU A 291 24.82 3.49 16.71
CA LEU A 291 24.27 2.98 15.45
C LEU A 291 23.44 1.69 15.58
N ASP A 292 23.63 0.91 16.64
CA ASP A 292 22.81 -0.28 16.93
C ASP A 292 21.41 0.09 17.46
N LYS A 293 21.33 1.23 18.14
CA LYS A 293 20.07 1.85 18.62
C LYS A 293 19.55 2.92 17.64
N THR A 294 20.08 2.95 16.41
CA THR A 294 19.62 3.87 15.37
C THR A 294 18.60 3.21 14.46
N VAL A 295 17.50 3.92 14.20
CA VAL A 295 16.40 3.54 13.31
C VAL A 295 16.47 4.40 12.04
N PHE A 296 16.36 3.75 10.89
CA PHE A 296 16.39 4.39 9.58
C PHE A 296 14.97 4.47 9.02
N LEU A 297 14.49 5.70 8.85
CA LEU A 297 13.22 6.02 8.20
C LEU A 297 13.51 6.57 6.82
N PHE A 298 12.61 6.37 5.86
CA PHE A 298 12.76 7.02 4.57
C PHE A 298 11.44 7.35 3.90
N ILE A 299 11.46 8.39 3.08
CA ILE A 299 10.44 8.71 2.09
C ILE A 299 11.12 8.76 0.72
N ALA A 300 10.46 8.20 -0.30
CA ALA A 300 10.98 8.14 -1.65
C ALA A 300 9.87 8.36 -2.69
N GLY A 301 10.20 9.05 -3.77
CA GLY A 301 9.27 9.26 -4.88
C GLY A 301 9.62 10.47 -5.72
N ARG A 302 8.69 10.85 -6.60
CA ARG A 302 8.77 12.11 -7.35
C ARG A 302 8.81 13.28 -6.37
N TYR A 303 9.47 14.36 -6.78
CA TYR A 303 9.57 15.57 -5.97
C TYR A 303 8.24 16.35 -6.01
N GLU A 304 7.24 15.87 -5.27
CA GLU A 304 5.94 16.50 -5.07
C GLU A 304 5.71 16.71 -3.56
N PHE A 305 6.11 17.88 -3.05
CA PHE A 305 6.21 18.16 -1.62
C PHE A 305 4.92 17.87 -0.84
N SER A 306 3.78 18.39 -1.30
CA SER A 306 2.47 18.21 -0.63
C SER A 306 1.80 16.88 -1.01
N ASN A 307 1.81 16.48 -2.28
CA ASN A 307 1.15 15.24 -2.72
C ASN A 307 1.76 13.99 -2.07
N LYS A 308 3.09 13.95 -1.93
CA LYS A 308 3.79 12.85 -1.26
C LYS A 308 3.82 13.00 0.27
N GLY A 309 3.32 14.11 0.81
CA GLY A 309 3.25 14.35 2.24
C GLY A 309 4.59 14.60 2.91
N ALA A 310 5.59 15.10 2.17
CA ALA A 310 6.90 15.42 2.75
C ALA A 310 6.80 16.54 3.80
N ASP A 311 5.82 17.44 3.63
CA ASP A 311 5.42 18.47 4.58
C ASP A 311 4.99 17.89 5.95
N ILE A 312 4.01 16.98 5.95
CA ILE A 312 3.50 16.32 7.16
C ILE A 312 4.60 15.45 7.77
N PHE A 313 5.40 14.76 6.94
CA PHE A 313 6.47 13.92 7.46
C PHE A 313 7.52 14.74 8.21
N LEU A 314 7.96 15.88 7.67
CA LEU A 314 8.91 16.77 8.35
C LEU A 314 8.36 17.33 9.67
N GLU A 315 7.09 17.74 9.69
CA GLU A 315 6.44 18.23 10.90
C GLU A 315 6.31 17.14 11.97
N ALA A 316 5.96 15.91 11.57
CA ALA A 316 5.89 14.76 12.48
C ALA A 316 7.28 14.37 13.01
N LEU A 317 8.34 14.51 12.21
CA LEU A 317 9.72 14.30 12.65
C LEU A 317 10.16 15.34 13.71
N ALA A 318 9.73 16.59 13.59
CA ALA A 318 9.99 17.62 14.60
C ALA A 318 9.30 17.29 15.93
N ARG A 319 8.02 16.87 15.89
CA ARG A 319 7.28 16.41 17.08
C ARG A 319 7.90 15.17 17.70
N LEU A 320 8.33 14.21 16.86
CA LEU A 320 9.05 13.02 17.30
C LEU A 320 10.38 13.37 18.00
N ASN A 321 11.13 14.35 17.46
CA ASN A 321 12.37 14.82 18.08
C ASN A 321 12.11 15.33 19.50
N TYR A 322 11.06 16.13 19.68
CA TYR A 322 10.64 16.61 21.00
C TYR A 322 10.28 15.45 21.94
N LEU A 323 9.44 14.52 21.50
CA LEU A 323 9.02 13.36 22.32
C LEU A 323 10.19 12.46 22.73
N LEU A 324 11.13 12.20 21.83
CA LEU A 324 12.32 11.39 22.14
C LEU A 324 13.25 12.09 23.13
N ARG A 325 13.37 13.42 23.05
CA ARG A 325 14.16 14.21 24.00
C ARG A 325 13.55 14.23 25.39
N VAL A 326 12.24 14.51 25.49
CA VAL A 326 11.51 14.58 26.77
C VAL A 326 11.49 13.21 27.47
N ASN A 327 11.35 12.13 26.72
CA ASN A 327 11.38 10.77 27.28
C ASN A 327 12.81 10.24 27.50
N HIS A 328 13.85 11.06 27.30
CA HIS A 328 15.26 10.66 27.43
C HIS A 328 15.59 9.37 26.66
N SER A 329 15.00 9.20 25.47
CA SER A 329 15.15 7.98 24.68
C SER A 329 16.58 7.84 24.16
N GLU A 330 17.16 6.65 24.35
CA GLU A 330 18.47 6.29 23.80
C GLU A 330 18.42 5.93 22.30
N VAL A 331 17.23 5.91 21.70
CA VAL A 331 17.04 5.67 20.26
C VAL A 331 17.33 6.93 19.46
N THR A 332 18.07 6.78 18.37
CA THR A 332 18.30 7.84 17.39
C THR A 332 17.57 7.50 16.10
N VAL A 333 16.90 8.46 15.51
CA VAL A 333 16.19 8.29 14.24
C VAL A 333 16.95 9.05 13.17
N ILE A 334 17.16 8.43 12.02
CA ILE A 334 17.71 9.10 10.84
C ILE A 334 16.70 8.94 9.71
N ALA A 335 16.18 10.06 9.23
CA ALA A 335 15.17 10.14 8.18
C ALA A 335 15.81 10.56 6.86
N PHE A 336 15.61 9.74 5.83
CA PHE A 336 16.08 9.99 4.47
C PHE A 336 14.95 10.47 3.56
N PHE A 337 15.21 11.53 2.80
CA PHE A 337 14.35 12.06 1.75
C PHE A 337 15.02 11.78 0.41
N ILE A 338 14.53 10.75 -0.29
CA ILE A 338 15.03 10.34 -1.61
C ILE A 338 14.06 10.88 -2.67
N MET A 339 14.24 12.16 -3.01
CA MET A 339 13.38 12.89 -3.96
C MET A 339 14.26 13.60 -4.99
N PRO A 340 14.26 13.17 -6.26
CA PRO A 340 15.13 13.75 -7.28
C PRO A 340 14.85 15.24 -7.49
N ALA A 341 15.86 16.06 -7.27
CA ALA A 341 15.79 17.51 -7.36
C ALA A 341 16.81 18.05 -8.38
N ARG A 342 16.67 19.32 -8.74
CA ARG A 342 17.66 20.02 -9.57
C ARG A 342 18.89 20.37 -8.73
N THR A 343 20.00 19.68 -8.98
CA THR A 343 21.25 19.81 -8.19
C THR A 343 22.47 20.04 -9.07
N ASN A 344 23.50 20.67 -8.49
CA ASN A 344 24.82 20.83 -9.08
C ASN A 344 25.88 20.08 -8.25
N ASN A 345 26.19 18.85 -8.67
CA ASN A 345 27.18 17.97 -8.03
C ASN A 345 26.94 17.72 -6.53
N PHE A 346 27.82 16.91 -5.94
CA PHE A 346 27.79 16.61 -4.52
C PHE A 346 28.31 17.77 -3.67
N ASN A 347 27.83 17.85 -2.43
CA ASN A 347 28.39 18.73 -1.43
C ASN A 347 29.81 18.28 -1.07
N VAL A 348 30.76 19.21 -1.14
CA VAL A 348 32.18 18.97 -0.84
C VAL A 348 32.37 18.41 0.57
N GLU A 349 31.58 18.90 1.52
CA GLU A 349 31.65 18.46 2.92
C GLU A 349 31.23 16.99 3.10
N THR A 350 30.22 16.54 2.34
CA THR A 350 29.77 15.14 2.37
C THR A 350 30.81 14.21 1.74
N LEU A 351 31.41 14.61 0.61
CA LEU A 351 32.50 13.85 -0.03
C LEU A 351 33.73 13.75 0.88
N LYS A 352 34.12 14.88 1.50
CA LYS A 352 35.21 14.94 2.47
C LYS A 352 34.96 14.00 3.65
N GLY A 353 33.74 13.97 4.18
CA GLY A 353 33.38 13.04 5.26
C GLY A 353 33.59 11.58 4.91
N GLN A 354 33.22 11.16 3.68
CA GLN A 354 33.45 9.79 3.22
C GLN A 354 34.95 9.47 3.04
N ALA A 355 35.74 10.43 2.55
CA ALA A 355 37.19 10.28 2.43
C ALA A 355 37.88 10.15 3.80
N VAL A 356 37.51 11.00 4.77
CA VAL A 356 38.04 10.94 6.14
C VAL A 356 37.69 9.61 6.81
N ARG A 357 36.44 9.13 6.67
CA ARG A 357 36.04 7.81 7.16
C ARG A 357 36.90 6.69 6.58
N LYS A 358 37.12 6.69 5.26
CA LYS A 358 37.96 5.69 4.60
C LYS A 358 39.39 5.72 5.14
N GLN A 359 39.97 6.92 5.28
CA GLN A 359 41.31 7.09 5.84
C GLN A 359 41.42 6.56 7.29
N LEU A 360 40.41 6.83 8.13
CA LEU A 360 40.36 6.29 9.49
C LEU A 360 40.32 4.76 9.48
N TRP A 361 39.48 4.17 8.62
CA TRP A 361 39.36 2.73 8.47
C TRP A 361 40.68 2.09 8.03
N ASP A 362 41.31 2.63 6.99
CA ASP A 362 42.58 2.11 6.47
C ASP A 362 43.71 2.21 7.51
N THR A 363 43.72 3.30 8.30
CA THR A 363 44.66 3.46 9.43
C THR A 363 44.40 2.39 10.50
N ALA A 364 43.14 2.22 10.92
CA ALA A 364 42.77 1.22 11.92
C ALA A 364 43.10 -0.20 11.45
N HIS A 365 42.86 -0.51 10.17
CA HIS A 365 43.18 -1.80 9.58
C HIS A 365 44.68 -2.08 9.59
N THR A 366 45.49 -1.08 9.22
CA THR A 366 46.95 -1.18 9.25
C THR A 366 47.47 -1.46 10.66
N VAL A 367 46.96 -0.74 11.67
CA VAL A 367 47.32 -0.97 13.08
C VAL A 367 46.86 -2.36 13.54
N LYS A 368 45.66 -2.79 13.16
CA LYS A 368 45.12 -4.12 13.48
C LYS A 368 46.00 -5.24 12.92
N GLU A 369 46.47 -5.14 11.68
CA GLU A 369 47.37 -6.14 11.07
C GLU A 369 48.74 -6.18 11.78
N ARG A 370 49.34 -5.02 12.07
CA ARG A 370 50.60 -4.92 12.84
C ARG A 370 50.45 -5.52 14.25
N PHE A 371 49.37 -5.17 14.94
CA PHE A 371 49.03 -5.68 16.27
C PHE A 371 48.80 -7.20 16.23
N GLY A 372 48.04 -7.70 15.26
CA GLY A 372 47.74 -9.13 15.09
C GLY A 372 49.00 -9.97 14.88
N LYS A 373 49.95 -9.48 14.08
CA LYS A 373 51.24 -10.14 13.87
C LYS A 373 52.06 -10.25 15.17
N LYS A 374 52.20 -9.14 15.92
CA LYS A 374 52.94 -9.13 17.19
C LYS A 374 52.26 -9.97 18.27
N LEU A 375 50.93 -9.96 18.30
CA LEU A 375 50.13 -10.80 19.19
C LEU A 375 50.41 -12.27 18.89
N TYR A 376 50.38 -12.68 17.62
CA TYR A 376 50.69 -14.04 17.20
C TYR A 376 52.11 -14.46 17.59
N GLU A 377 53.12 -13.62 17.30
CA GLU A 377 54.51 -13.88 17.67
C GLU A 377 54.68 -14.05 19.19
N SER A 378 54.00 -13.23 19.99
CA SER A 378 54.06 -13.33 21.46
C SER A 378 53.38 -14.58 21.99
N LEU A 379 52.25 -14.98 21.42
CA LEU A 379 51.53 -16.21 21.79
C LEU A 379 52.35 -17.47 21.47
N LEU A 380 53.13 -17.46 20.38
CA LEU A 380 54.03 -18.57 20.03
C LEU A 380 55.14 -18.80 21.08
N VAL A 381 55.54 -17.76 21.81
CA VAL A 381 56.52 -17.85 22.90
C VAL A 381 55.90 -18.49 24.17
N GLY A 382 54.57 -18.62 24.23
CA GLY A 382 53.86 -19.25 25.35
C GLY A 382 53.68 -18.34 26.58
N GLN A 383 53.84 -17.03 26.42
CA GLN A 383 53.58 -16.03 27.47
C GLN A 383 52.45 -15.10 27.07
N LEU A 384 51.67 -14.63 28.05
CA LEU A 384 50.62 -13.64 27.83
C LEU A 384 51.27 -12.28 27.45
N PRO A 385 50.97 -11.71 26.27
CA PRO A 385 51.58 -10.46 25.85
C PRO A 385 51.06 -9.25 26.63
N GLU A 386 51.97 -8.32 26.95
CA GLU A 386 51.61 -7.02 27.48
C GLU A 386 51.12 -6.08 26.37
N VAL A 387 49.87 -5.61 26.48
CA VAL A 387 49.20 -4.78 25.46
C VAL A 387 49.97 -3.49 25.15
N SER A 388 50.64 -2.91 26.15
CA SER A 388 51.45 -1.68 26.00
C SER A 388 52.66 -1.86 25.09
N LYS A 389 53.17 -3.09 24.91
CA LYS A 389 54.30 -3.41 24.03
C LYS A 389 53.85 -3.82 22.62
N LEU A 390 52.57 -4.08 22.42
CA LEU A 390 52.03 -4.50 21.12
C LEU A 390 51.82 -3.32 20.16
N LEU A 391 51.66 -2.09 20.68
CA LEU A 391 51.48 -0.87 19.88
C LEU A 391 52.72 0.02 19.93
N ASP A 392 53.24 0.40 18.75
CA ASP A 392 54.42 1.26 18.67
C ASP A 392 54.05 2.75 18.76
N LYS A 393 55.03 3.59 19.10
CA LYS A 393 54.88 5.06 19.05
C LYS A 393 54.45 5.56 17.66
N GLU A 394 54.88 4.87 16.59
CA GLU A 394 54.46 5.17 15.22
C GLU A 394 52.96 4.96 15.03
N ASP A 395 52.40 3.85 15.54
CA ASP A 395 50.97 3.55 15.45
C ASP A 395 50.15 4.62 16.18
N PHE A 396 50.59 5.05 17.37
CA PHE A 396 49.98 6.17 18.08
C PHE A 396 50.04 7.48 17.30
N THR A 397 51.13 7.73 16.58
CA THR A 397 51.28 8.95 15.77
C THR A 397 50.34 8.92 14.56
N MET A 398 50.23 7.77 13.89
CA MET A 398 49.29 7.56 12.79
C MET A 398 47.84 7.74 13.22
N MET A 399 47.45 7.12 14.35
CA MET A 399 46.11 7.26 14.91
C MET A 399 45.80 8.72 15.29
N LYS A 400 46.73 9.42 15.94
CA LYS A 400 46.56 10.85 16.29
C LYS A 400 46.38 11.73 15.05
N ARG A 401 47.16 11.48 13.98
CA ARG A 401 47.01 12.20 12.70
C ARG A 401 45.65 11.95 12.06
N ALA A 402 45.18 10.70 12.09
CA ALA A 402 43.89 10.33 11.54
C ALA A 402 42.73 10.97 12.35
N ILE A 403 42.82 10.99 13.68
CA ILE A 403 41.86 11.68 14.57
C ILE A 403 41.88 13.19 14.32
N PHE A 404 43.04 13.81 14.11
CA PHE A 404 43.10 15.25 13.81
C PHE A 404 42.31 15.61 12.53
N ALA A 405 42.29 14.72 11.54
CA ALA A 405 41.52 14.91 10.32
C ALA A 405 40.00 14.86 10.52
N THR A 406 39.51 14.36 11.66
CA THR A 406 38.07 14.31 11.97
C THR A 406 37.52 15.61 12.54
N GLN A 407 38.39 16.59 12.85
CA GLN A 407 37.94 17.89 13.35
C GLN A 407 37.16 18.63 12.28
N ARG A 408 36.00 19.15 12.68
CA ARG A 408 35.05 19.84 11.81
C ARG A 408 34.54 21.11 12.49
N GLN A 409 34.31 22.16 11.70
CA GLN A 409 33.81 23.45 12.21
C GLN A 409 32.28 23.61 12.13
N GLY A 410 31.60 22.84 11.26
CA GLY A 410 30.15 22.89 11.07
C GLY A 410 29.42 21.60 11.45
N LEU A 411 28.09 21.70 11.53
CA LEU A 411 27.21 20.55 11.76
C LEU A 411 27.14 19.61 10.53
N PRO A 412 26.74 18.35 10.73
CA PRO A 412 26.44 17.42 9.64
C PRO A 412 25.39 18.00 8.67
N PRO A 413 25.68 18.08 7.36
CA PRO A 413 24.81 18.78 6.42
C PRO A 413 23.51 18.00 6.24
N VAL A 414 22.39 18.72 6.12
CA VAL A 414 21.08 18.12 5.86
C VAL A 414 20.95 17.67 4.40
N CYS A 415 21.64 18.33 3.46
CA CYS A 415 21.66 17.99 2.05
C CYS A 415 23.02 17.47 1.60
N THR A 416 23.00 16.39 0.83
CA THR A 416 24.20 15.74 0.26
C THR A 416 24.68 16.36 -1.06
N HIS A 417 23.84 17.19 -1.70
CA HIS A 417 24.10 17.81 -2.99
C HIS A 417 24.01 19.34 -2.86
N ASN A 418 24.60 20.08 -3.81
CA ASN A 418 24.35 21.52 -3.88
C ASN A 418 23.06 21.74 -4.69
N MET A 419 22.02 22.26 -4.04
CA MET A 419 20.76 22.55 -4.71
C MET A 419 20.91 23.80 -5.58
N LEU A 420 20.33 23.80 -6.78
CA LEU A 420 20.35 24.99 -7.65
C LEU A 420 19.53 26.14 -7.04
N GLU A 421 18.39 25.80 -6.44
CA GLU A 421 17.42 26.74 -5.85
C GLU A 421 17.26 26.45 -4.35
N ASP A 422 18.39 26.50 -3.62
CA ASP A 422 18.46 26.11 -2.20
C ASP A 422 17.53 26.91 -1.26
N SER A 423 17.32 28.20 -1.54
CA SER A 423 16.50 29.09 -0.70
C SER A 423 15.00 28.92 -0.90
N THR A 424 14.57 28.47 -2.08
CA THR A 424 13.16 28.24 -2.43
C THR A 424 12.76 26.77 -2.38
N ASP A 425 13.73 25.87 -2.22
CA ASP A 425 13.48 24.44 -2.04
C ASP A 425 12.55 24.19 -0.84
N PRO A 426 11.40 23.53 -1.04
CA PRO A 426 10.37 23.41 -0.01
C PRO A 426 10.80 22.49 1.14
N ILE A 427 11.58 21.44 0.87
CA ILE A 427 12.08 20.52 1.90
C ILE A 427 13.10 21.25 2.78
N LEU A 428 14.10 21.90 2.19
CA LEU A 428 15.14 22.63 2.92
C LEU A 428 14.57 23.84 3.67
N SER A 429 13.63 24.57 3.07
CA SER A 429 12.93 25.67 3.73
C SER A 429 12.13 25.19 4.94
N CYS A 430 11.44 24.05 4.82
CA CYS A 430 10.72 23.45 5.93
C CYS A 430 11.68 22.97 7.04
N ILE A 431 12.79 22.32 6.69
CA ILE A 431 13.84 21.90 7.65
C ILE A 431 14.38 23.10 8.44
N ARG A 432 14.64 24.24 7.76
CA ARG A 432 15.05 25.49 8.41
C ARG A 432 13.99 26.03 9.35
N ARG A 433 12.71 26.00 8.94
CA ARG A 433 11.57 26.46 9.74
C ARG A 433 11.41 25.65 11.03
N ILE A 434 11.53 24.32 10.95
CA ILE A 434 11.35 23.42 12.12
C ILE A 434 12.62 23.28 12.98
N GLY A 435 13.78 23.72 12.48
CA GLY A 435 15.03 23.76 13.25
C GLY A 435 15.78 22.43 13.36
N LEU A 436 15.54 21.45 12.47
CA LEU A 436 16.23 20.16 12.47
C LEU A 436 17.57 20.23 11.71
N PHE A 437 18.61 20.76 12.36
CA PHE A 437 19.93 20.99 11.75
C PHE A 437 20.96 19.89 12.04
N ASN A 438 20.53 18.69 12.44
CA ASN A 438 21.40 17.59 12.84
C ASN A 438 22.33 17.94 14.03
N SER A 439 21.86 18.74 14.98
CA SER A 439 22.64 19.07 16.18
C SER A 439 22.84 17.86 17.09
N ALA A 440 23.82 17.88 17.99
CA ALA A 440 24.05 16.82 18.99
C ALA A 440 22.80 16.51 19.84
N GLN A 441 22.01 17.54 20.15
CA GLN A 441 20.80 17.41 20.98
C GLN A 441 19.62 16.76 20.25
N ASP A 442 19.63 16.79 18.91
CA ASP A 442 18.54 16.22 18.12
C ASP A 442 18.61 14.70 18.14
N ARG A 443 17.53 14.06 18.59
CA ARG A 443 17.36 12.61 18.52
C ARG A 443 16.92 12.15 17.13
N VAL A 444 16.37 13.06 16.34
CA VAL A 444 16.00 12.85 14.93
C VAL A 444 16.96 13.62 14.05
N LYS A 445 17.61 12.92 13.11
CA LYS A 445 18.49 13.51 12.08
C LYS A 445 17.82 13.41 10.71
N VAL A 446 18.09 14.36 9.82
CA VAL A 446 17.47 14.46 8.49
C VAL A 446 18.54 14.51 7.40
N HIS A 447 18.32 13.74 6.33
CA HIS A 447 19.14 13.75 5.12
C HIS A 447 18.29 13.81 3.86
N THR A 448 18.66 14.70 2.95
CA THR A 448 18.12 14.75 1.59
C THR A 448 19.18 14.25 0.60
N HIS A 449 18.76 13.38 -0.32
CA HIS A 449 19.60 12.78 -1.35
C HIS A 449 18.85 12.72 -2.69
N SER A 450 19.60 12.83 -3.79
CA SER A 450 19.07 12.62 -5.13
C SER A 450 18.83 11.11 -5.39
N PHE A 451 18.55 10.74 -6.64
CA PHE A 451 18.32 9.35 -7.01
C PHE A 451 19.50 8.45 -6.61
N LEU A 452 19.20 7.26 -6.08
CA LEU A 452 20.20 6.31 -5.61
C LEU A 452 20.82 5.54 -6.79
N SER A 453 22.11 5.27 -6.69
CA SER A 453 22.86 4.52 -7.70
C SER A 453 24.03 3.81 -7.05
N SER A 454 24.23 2.55 -7.42
CA SER A 454 25.42 1.77 -7.07
C SER A 454 26.75 2.43 -7.45
N THR A 455 26.76 3.32 -8.45
CA THR A 455 27.97 4.08 -8.86
C THR A 455 28.22 5.35 -8.04
N SER A 456 27.29 5.72 -7.15
CA SER A 456 27.41 6.95 -6.34
C SER A 456 28.62 6.87 -5.38
N PRO A 457 29.49 7.88 -5.34
CA PRO A 457 30.65 7.88 -4.43
C PRO A 457 30.26 8.06 -2.96
N LEU A 458 29.02 8.51 -2.69
CA LEU A 458 28.54 8.75 -1.34
C LEU A 458 27.89 7.51 -0.74
N LEU A 459 26.87 7.01 -1.42
CA LEU A 459 26.07 5.87 -1.01
C LEU A 459 25.97 4.92 -2.20
N PRO A 460 26.99 4.07 -2.42
CA PRO A 460 27.09 3.20 -3.59
C PRO A 460 26.11 2.04 -3.42
N MET A 461 24.81 2.27 -3.55
CA MET A 461 23.78 1.24 -3.46
C MET A 461 22.58 1.59 -4.33
N ASP A 462 21.92 0.57 -4.85
CA ASP A 462 20.70 0.76 -5.62
C ASP A 462 19.49 0.95 -4.70
N TYR A 463 18.39 1.47 -5.26
CA TYR A 463 17.19 1.80 -4.49
C TYR A 463 16.66 0.61 -3.68
N GLU A 464 16.56 -0.59 -4.28
CA GLU A 464 16.08 -1.76 -3.54
C GLU A 464 17.01 -2.16 -2.38
N GLU A 465 18.33 -2.05 -2.57
CA GLU A 465 19.30 -2.35 -1.51
C GLU A 465 19.13 -1.38 -0.34
N PHE A 466 18.91 -0.09 -0.65
CA PHE A 466 18.65 0.94 0.34
C PHE A 466 17.37 0.67 1.13
N VAL A 467 16.25 0.38 0.44
CA VAL A 467 14.97 0.08 1.09
C VAL A 467 15.14 -1.11 2.05
N ARG A 468 15.78 -2.20 1.61
CA ARG A 468 16.07 -3.37 2.47
C ARG A 468 16.88 -2.99 3.71
N GLY A 469 17.80 -2.03 3.62
CA GLY A 469 18.61 -1.57 4.75
C GLY A 469 17.88 -0.67 5.74
N CYS A 470 16.77 -0.06 5.33
CA CYS A 470 15.93 0.78 6.18
C CYS A 470 15.08 -0.05 7.15
N HIS A 471 14.44 0.64 8.11
CA HIS A 471 13.58 -0.01 9.11
C HIS A 471 12.09 0.24 8.88
N LEU A 472 11.73 1.42 8.37
CA LEU A 472 10.34 1.82 8.11
C LEU A 472 10.30 2.81 6.94
N GLY A 473 9.46 2.54 5.95
CA GLY A 473 9.10 3.50 4.90
C GLY A 473 7.95 4.40 5.39
N VAL A 474 7.99 5.69 5.10
CA VAL A 474 6.98 6.66 5.56
C VAL A 474 6.45 7.44 4.37
N PHE A 475 5.25 7.12 3.91
CA PHE A 475 4.62 7.67 2.72
C PHE A 475 3.24 8.27 3.06
N PRO A 476 3.19 9.40 3.79
CA PRO A 476 1.94 9.98 4.24
C PRO A 476 1.27 10.79 3.11
N SER A 477 1.08 10.17 1.94
CA SER A 477 0.65 10.85 0.72
C SER A 477 -0.77 11.42 0.80
N TYR A 478 -0.97 12.60 0.21
CA TYR A 478 -2.28 13.20 0.01
C TYR A 478 -2.93 12.72 -1.28
N TYR A 479 -2.18 12.72 -2.39
CA TYR A 479 -2.65 12.26 -3.69
C TYR A 479 -1.71 11.17 -4.23
N GLU A 480 -2.17 9.91 -4.13
CA GLU A 480 -1.41 8.74 -4.52
C GLU A 480 -2.36 7.70 -5.11
N PRO A 481 -2.57 7.68 -6.45
CA PRO A 481 -3.58 6.82 -7.05
C PRO A 481 -3.40 5.33 -6.75
N TRP A 482 -2.15 4.89 -6.61
CA TRP A 482 -1.82 3.56 -6.11
C TRP A 482 -0.90 3.64 -4.89
N GLY A 483 0.41 3.55 -5.10
CA GLY A 483 1.40 3.49 -4.02
C GLY A 483 2.40 2.38 -4.25
N TYR A 484 3.21 2.49 -5.31
CA TYR A 484 4.25 1.49 -5.60
C TYR A 484 5.30 1.43 -4.50
N THR A 485 5.72 2.58 -3.99
CA THR A 485 6.75 2.66 -2.95
C THR A 485 6.41 1.85 -1.69
N PRO A 486 5.22 1.98 -1.07
CA PRO A 486 4.84 1.12 0.06
C PRO A 486 4.59 -0.35 -0.34
N ALA A 487 4.10 -0.62 -1.56
CA ALA A 487 3.96 -1.99 -2.05
C ALA A 487 5.32 -2.70 -2.18
N GLU A 488 6.31 -2.04 -2.78
CA GLU A 488 7.69 -2.51 -2.87
C GLU A 488 8.33 -2.72 -1.48
N CYS A 489 8.06 -1.81 -0.52
CA CYS A 489 8.50 -1.99 0.86
C CYS A 489 7.96 -3.29 1.45
N THR A 490 6.67 -3.55 1.24
CA THR A 490 5.98 -4.75 1.74
C THR A 490 6.58 -6.02 1.14
N VAL A 491 6.82 -6.03 -0.18
CA VAL A 491 7.49 -7.13 -0.89
C VAL A 491 8.92 -7.37 -0.37
N MET A 492 9.62 -6.32 0.06
CA MET A 492 10.94 -6.42 0.67
C MET A 492 10.93 -6.73 2.18
N GLY A 493 9.75 -6.93 2.77
CA GLY A 493 9.59 -7.20 4.21
C GLY A 493 9.89 -6.00 5.10
N ILE A 494 9.77 -4.78 4.57
CA ILE A 494 9.98 -3.52 5.29
C ILE A 494 8.63 -2.90 5.63
N PRO A 495 8.30 -2.71 6.93
CA PRO A 495 7.10 -2.01 7.35
C PRO A 495 6.98 -0.64 6.67
N SER A 496 5.74 -0.19 6.46
CA SER A 496 5.48 1.10 5.82
C SER A 496 4.30 1.82 6.43
N VAL A 497 4.36 3.16 6.44
CA VAL A 497 3.22 4.03 6.68
C VAL A 497 2.66 4.49 5.33
N SER A 498 1.36 4.31 5.13
CA SER A 498 0.58 4.84 4.01
C SER A 498 -0.62 5.64 4.54
N THR A 499 -1.55 6.04 3.67
CA THR A 499 -2.74 6.82 4.03
C THR A 499 -4.02 6.20 3.49
N ASN A 500 -5.17 6.51 4.10
CA ASN A 500 -6.50 6.18 3.56
C ASN A 500 -6.93 7.05 2.35
N LEU A 501 -5.98 7.77 1.75
CA LEU A 501 -6.12 8.46 0.46
C LEU A 501 -5.26 7.82 -0.64
N SER A 502 -4.34 6.92 -0.27
CA SER A 502 -3.51 6.16 -1.19
C SER A 502 -4.24 4.89 -1.62
N GLY A 503 -4.20 4.55 -2.91
CA GLY A 503 -4.80 3.30 -3.41
C GLY A 503 -4.26 2.04 -2.70
N PHE A 504 -2.96 1.99 -2.40
CA PHE A 504 -2.35 0.93 -1.60
C PHE A 504 -2.89 0.89 -0.17
N GLY A 505 -3.05 2.06 0.46
CA GLY A 505 -3.59 2.15 1.81
C GLY A 505 -5.03 1.66 1.88
N CYS A 506 -5.89 2.13 0.97
CA CYS A 506 -7.28 1.67 0.86
C CYS A 506 -7.36 0.15 0.61
N PHE A 507 -6.55 -0.36 -0.32
CA PHE A 507 -6.49 -1.80 -0.62
C PHE A 507 -6.11 -2.63 0.61
N MET A 508 -5.08 -2.22 1.36
CA MET A 508 -4.66 -2.93 2.57
C MET A 508 -5.69 -2.83 3.71
N GLU A 509 -6.38 -1.70 3.85
CA GLU A 509 -7.45 -1.51 4.84
C GLU A 509 -8.65 -2.43 4.57
N GLU A 510 -8.99 -2.62 3.30
CA GLU A 510 -10.11 -3.47 2.88
C GLU A 510 -9.81 -4.98 3.04
N HIS A 511 -8.57 -5.39 2.76
CA HIS A 511 -8.20 -6.81 2.71
C HIS A 511 -7.62 -7.35 4.02
N ILE A 512 -7.27 -6.49 4.99
CA ILE A 512 -6.60 -6.88 6.22
C ILE A 512 -7.33 -6.28 7.44
N ALA A 513 -7.81 -7.14 8.34
CA ALA A 513 -8.55 -6.72 9.53
C ALA A 513 -7.71 -5.88 10.53
N ASP A 514 -6.41 -6.18 10.69
CA ASP A 514 -5.48 -5.37 11.49
C ASP A 514 -4.15 -5.16 10.74
N PRO A 515 -4.08 -4.15 9.86
CA PRO A 515 -2.87 -3.86 9.08
C PRO A 515 -1.65 -3.56 9.95
N SER A 516 -1.86 -2.95 11.13
CA SER A 516 -0.79 -2.48 12.02
C SER A 516 0.03 -3.64 12.60
N ALA A 517 -0.61 -4.77 12.90
CA ALA A 517 0.03 -5.99 13.39
C ALA A 517 0.97 -6.63 12.36
N TYR A 518 0.77 -6.34 11.07
CA TYR A 518 1.60 -6.77 9.95
C TYR A 518 2.60 -5.69 9.50
N GLY A 519 2.69 -4.56 10.20
CA GLY A 519 3.63 -3.48 9.86
C GLY A 519 3.15 -2.55 8.75
N ILE A 520 1.85 -2.56 8.44
CA ILE A 520 1.22 -1.59 7.56
C ILE A 520 0.47 -0.58 8.43
N TYR A 521 0.98 0.65 8.49
CA TYR A 521 0.36 1.72 9.27
C TYR A 521 -0.44 2.62 8.33
N ILE A 522 -1.75 2.74 8.56
CA ILE A 522 -2.63 3.56 7.73
C ILE A 522 -2.95 4.85 8.48
N LEU A 523 -2.44 5.95 7.95
CA LEU A 523 -2.69 7.29 8.47
C LEU A 523 -4.03 7.81 7.95
N ASP A 524 -4.87 8.30 8.86
CA ASP A 524 -6.14 8.90 8.51
C ASP A 524 -5.92 10.36 8.08
N ARG A 525 -5.92 10.59 6.76
CA ARG A 525 -5.85 11.92 6.14
C ARG A 525 -7.16 12.35 5.50
N ARG A 526 -8.18 11.47 5.49
CA ARG A 526 -9.47 11.72 4.86
C ARG A 526 -10.47 12.33 5.84
N TYR A 527 -10.51 11.84 7.07
CA TYR A 527 -11.55 12.21 8.03
C TYR A 527 -11.02 13.08 9.18
N ARG A 528 -9.73 13.42 9.17
CA ARG A 528 -9.05 14.20 10.22
C ARG A 528 -8.40 15.46 9.67
N GLY A 529 -8.24 16.44 10.55
CA GLY A 529 -7.46 17.63 10.25
C GLY A 529 -5.97 17.33 10.03
N VAL A 530 -5.26 18.25 9.38
CA VAL A 530 -3.82 18.12 9.10
C VAL A 530 -3.00 17.96 10.39
N ASP A 531 -3.35 18.70 11.45
CA ASP A 531 -2.66 18.62 12.74
C ASP A 531 -2.87 17.26 13.43
N GLU A 532 -4.10 16.75 13.41
CA GLU A 532 -4.45 15.44 13.97
C GLU A 532 -3.77 14.32 13.19
N SER A 533 -3.73 14.41 11.87
CA SER A 533 -2.98 13.50 11.00
C SER A 533 -1.49 13.51 11.38
N CYS A 534 -0.91 14.69 11.59
CA CYS A 534 0.49 14.82 12.00
C CYS A 534 0.75 14.21 13.39
N ASN A 535 -0.17 14.38 14.34
CA ASN A 535 -0.10 13.76 15.67
C ASN A 535 -0.23 12.23 15.61
N GLN A 536 -1.12 11.71 14.76
CA GLN A 536 -1.26 10.28 14.54
C GLN A 536 0.02 9.69 13.93
N LEU A 537 0.58 10.33 12.90
CA LEU A 537 1.86 9.91 12.30
C LEU A 537 2.98 9.91 13.34
N THR A 538 3.09 10.97 14.14
CA THR A 538 4.07 11.08 15.23
C THR A 538 3.92 9.92 16.22
N THR A 539 2.68 9.54 16.55
CA THR A 539 2.38 8.43 17.45
C THR A 539 2.86 7.09 16.87
N PHE A 540 2.59 6.83 15.59
CA PHE A 540 3.09 5.63 14.91
C PHE A 540 4.62 5.55 14.94
N LEU A 541 5.30 6.66 14.61
CA LEU A 541 6.76 6.71 14.61
C LEU A 541 7.34 6.50 16.02
N PHE A 542 6.72 7.11 17.04
CA PHE A 542 7.16 6.97 18.42
C PHE A 542 6.99 5.53 18.94
N GLN A 543 5.84 4.90 18.69
CA GLN A 543 5.57 3.49 19.02
C GLN A 543 6.57 2.56 18.31
N PHE A 544 6.88 2.82 17.04
CA PHE A 544 7.87 2.04 16.31
C PHE A 544 9.29 2.16 16.92
N CYS A 545 9.66 3.35 17.38
CA CYS A 545 10.95 3.58 18.07
C CYS A 545 11.06 2.82 19.40
N GLN A 546 9.94 2.56 20.08
CA GLN A 546 9.91 1.80 21.35
C GLN A 546 10.10 0.29 21.17
N GLN A 547 9.98 -0.22 19.94
CA GLN A 547 10.13 -1.65 19.69
C GLN A 547 11.58 -2.12 19.96
N SER A 548 11.70 -3.33 20.48
CA SER A 548 12.98 -4.05 20.57
C SER A 548 13.42 -4.55 19.18
N ARG A 549 14.71 -4.92 19.07
CA ARG A 549 15.23 -5.57 17.85
C ARG A 549 14.42 -6.83 17.50
N ARG A 550 14.05 -7.64 18.50
CA ARG A 550 13.27 -8.87 18.29
C ARG A 550 11.87 -8.58 17.75
N GLN A 551 11.18 -7.58 18.30
CA GLN A 551 9.85 -7.16 17.81
C GLN A 551 9.92 -6.67 16.36
N ARG A 552 10.92 -5.86 16.00
CA ARG A 552 11.11 -5.42 14.60
C ARG A 552 11.33 -6.59 13.64
N ILE A 553 12.09 -7.61 14.04
CA ILE A 553 12.30 -8.80 13.21
C ILE A 553 10.99 -9.56 13.01
N ILE A 554 10.21 -9.75 14.08
CA ILE A 554 8.91 -10.42 13.99
C ILE A 554 7.96 -9.64 13.09
N GLN A 555 7.93 -8.31 13.21
CA GLN A 555 7.09 -7.46 12.38
C GLN A 555 7.49 -7.56 10.91
N ARG A 556 8.78 -7.48 10.57
CA ARG A 556 9.27 -7.68 9.19
C ARG A 556 8.86 -9.03 8.60
N ASN A 557 8.99 -10.10 9.38
CA ASN A 557 8.55 -11.44 8.95
C ASN A 557 7.03 -11.51 8.70
N ARG A 558 6.24 -10.67 9.36
CA ARG A 558 4.79 -10.58 9.08
C ARG A 558 4.52 -9.73 7.86
N THR A 559 5.24 -8.61 7.69
CA THR A 559 5.13 -7.75 6.52
C THR A 559 5.48 -8.50 5.24
N GLU A 560 6.56 -9.27 5.24
CA GLU A 560 6.99 -10.05 4.07
C GLU A 560 5.95 -11.09 3.63
N ARG A 561 5.19 -11.68 4.56
CA ARG A 561 4.09 -12.60 4.23
C ARG A 561 2.95 -11.97 3.47
N LEU A 562 2.77 -10.64 3.57
CA LEU A 562 1.76 -9.92 2.79
C LEU A 562 2.19 -9.72 1.33
N SER A 563 3.44 -10.04 0.97
CA SER A 563 3.93 -9.91 -0.41
C SER A 563 3.08 -10.72 -1.41
N ASP A 564 2.60 -11.90 -1.01
CA ASP A 564 1.75 -12.76 -1.84
C ASP A 564 0.43 -12.08 -2.24
N LEU A 565 -0.12 -11.20 -1.39
CA LEU A 565 -1.34 -10.43 -1.69
C LEU A 565 -1.10 -9.38 -2.79
N LEU A 566 0.15 -8.95 -2.97
CA LEU A 566 0.54 -7.93 -3.94
C LEU A 566 1.10 -8.53 -5.24
N ASP A 567 1.16 -9.86 -5.34
CA ASP A 567 1.66 -10.53 -6.53
C ASP A 567 0.62 -10.51 -7.67
N TRP A 568 1.08 -10.41 -8.91
CA TRP A 568 0.19 -10.47 -10.08
C TRP A 568 -0.62 -11.77 -10.15
N ARG A 569 -0.15 -12.89 -9.61
CA ARG A 569 -0.95 -14.13 -9.52
C ARG A 569 -2.24 -13.93 -8.73
N TYR A 570 -2.20 -13.08 -7.71
CA TYR A 570 -3.39 -12.71 -6.96
C TYR A 570 -4.15 -11.58 -7.67
N LEU A 571 -3.48 -10.46 -7.93
CA LEU A 571 -4.12 -9.23 -8.43
C LEU A 571 -4.53 -9.30 -9.92
N GLY A 572 -4.01 -10.25 -10.68
CA GLY A 572 -4.39 -10.50 -12.06
C GLY A 572 -5.86 -10.89 -12.21
N ARG A 573 -6.48 -11.47 -11.17
CA ARG A 573 -7.90 -11.84 -11.17
C ARG A 573 -8.84 -10.67 -11.44
N TYR A 574 -8.49 -9.45 -11.01
CA TYR A 574 -9.30 -8.25 -11.27
C TYR A 574 -9.28 -7.88 -12.75
N TYR A 575 -8.17 -8.13 -13.46
CA TYR A 575 -8.10 -7.96 -14.90
C TYR A 575 -8.94 -9.04 -15.61
N VAL A 576 -8.83 -10.30 -15.19
CA VAL A 576 -9.66 -11.40 -15.71
C VAL A 576 -11.15 -11.06 -15.57
N ALA A 577 -11.59 -10.66 -14.38
CA ALA A 577 -12.97 -10.26 -14.11
C ALA A 577 -13.43 -9.10 -15.02
N ALA A 578 -12.60 -8.06 -15.19
CA ALA A 578 -12.91 -6.93 -16.07
C ALA A 578 -13.02 -7.34 -17.55
N ARG A 579 -12.16 -8.26 -18.00
CA ARG A 579 -12.17 -8.84 -19.34
C ARG A 579 -13.42 -9.68 -19.59
N HIS A 580 -13.78 -10.54 -18.65
CA HIS A 580 -14.98 -11.37 -18.73
C HIS A 580 -16.25 -10.50 -18.76
N MET A 581 -16.34 -9.50 -17.88
CA MET A 581 -17.47 -8.57 -17.87
C MET A 581 -17.61 -7.84 -19.22
N ALA A 582 -16.49 -7.39 -19.81
CA ALA A 582 -16.52 -6.70 -21.09
C ALA A 582 -16.95 -7.63 -22.25
N LEU A 583 -16.47 -8.86 -22.28
CA LEU A 583 -16.88 -9.87 -23.26
C LEU A 583 -18.37 -10.21 -23.13
N ALA A 584 -18.87 -10.46 -21.91
CA ALA A 584 -20.29 -10.73 -21.68
C ALA A 584 -21.20 -9.56 -22.05
N LYS A 585 -20.77 -8.31 -21.80
CA LYS A 585 -21.52 -7.11 -22.22
C LYS A 585 -21.56 -6.94 -23.75
N ALA A 586 -20.50 -7.32 -24.47
CA ALA A 586 -20.39 -7.14 -25.91
C ALA A 586 -20.96 -8.32 -26.72
N PHE A 587 -20.84 -9.54 -26.19
CA PHE A 587 -21.19 -10.80 -26.85
C PHE A 587 -22.00 -11.71 -25.89
N PRO A 588 -23.22 -11.28 -25.51
CA PRO A 588 -24.01 -11.94 -24.46
C PRO A 588 -24.51 -13.34 -24.84
N ASP A 589 -24.59 -13.66 -26.13
CA ASP A 589 -25.04 -14.96 -26.62
C ASP A 589 -23.99 -16.07 -26.39
N GLN A 590 -22.74 -15.69 -26.14
CA GLN A 590 -21.59 -16.61 -26.02
C GLN A 590 -20.96 -16.57 -24.65
N TYR A 591 -20.92 -15.40 -24.01
CA TYR A 591 -20.32 -15.23 -22.70
C TYR A 591 -21.36 -14.80 -21.68
N MET A 592 -21.44 -15.55 -20.59
CA MET A 592 -22.22 -15.17 -19.42
C MET A 592 -21.29 -14.58 -18.36
N TYR A 593 -21.74 -13.49 -17.72
CA TYR A 593 -21.10 -12.92 -16.55
C TYR A 593 -22.14 -12.81 -15.45
N GLU A 594 -22.01 -13.66 -14.43
CA GLU A 594 -22.73 -13.45 -13.18
C GLU A 594 -21.89 -12.50 -12.32
N PRO A 595 -22.40 -11.31 -11.97
CA PRO A 595 -21.68 -10.43 -11.08
C PRO A 595 -21.50 -11.16 -9.74
N HIS A 596 -20.26 -11.38 -9.32
CA HIS A 596 -19.98 -11.77 -7.95
C HIS A 596 -20.59 -10.73 -7.04
N ASP A 597 -21.64 -11.13 -6.31
CA ASP A 597 -22.34 -10.27 -5.38
C ASP A 597 -21.34 -9.84 -4.30
N PRO A 598 -20.93 -8.56 -4.22
CA PRO A 598 -19.97 -8.11 -3.21
C PRO A 598 -20.54 -8.25 -1.79
N THR A 599 -21.80 -8.64 -1.64
CA THR A 599 -22.43 -8.98 -0.36
C THR A 599 -22.02 -10.33 0.21
N SER A 600 -21.23 -11.16 -0.50
CA SER A 600 -20.68 -12.40 0.06
C SER A 600 -19.49 -12.18 1.00
N VAL A 601 -18.84 -11.01 0.96
CA VAL A 601 -17.99 -10.52 2.06
C VAL A 601 -18.85 -9.61 2.94
N SER A 602 -19.80 -10.23 3.63
CA SER A 602 -20.38 -9.58 4.79
C SER A 602 -19.21 -9.31 5.76
N PRO A 603 -19.07 -8.10 6.36
CA PRO A 603 -18.44 -8.05 7.67
C PRO A 603 -19.22 -9.07 8.50
N HIS A 604 -18.55 -9.96 9.23
CA HIS A 604 -19.21 -10.90 10.13
C HIS A 604 -20.00 -10.16 11.22
N TYR A 605 -21.11 -9.52 10.85
CA TYR A 605 -22.32 -9.46 11.63
C TYR A 605 -23.04 -10.73 11.28
N THR A 606 -22.98 -11.70 12.19
CA THR A 606 -23.88 -12.84 12.15
C THR A 606 -25.30 -12.25 12.23
N ARG A 607 -25.95 -12.10 11.07
CA ARG A 607 -27.35 -11.69 10.96
C ARG A 607 -28.18 -12.89 11.43
N LEU A 608 -28.16 -13.12 12.75
CA LEU A 608 -28.86 -14.20 13.40
C LEU A 608 -30.32 -13.81 13.49
N VAL A 609 -31.05 -14.26 12.47
CA VAL A 609 -32.48 -14.56 12.50
C VAL A 609 -33.41 -13.37 12.25
N LYS A 610 -34.15 -13.42 11.13
CA LYS A 610 -35.17 -12.43 10.73
C LYS A 610 -36.52 -12.66 11.43
N TYR A 611 -36.78 -13.86 11.97
CA TYR A 611 -37.92 -14.22 12.83
C TYR A 611 -37.57 -15.47 13.66
N LEU A 612 -37.58 -15.40 15.00
CA LEU A 612 -37.38 -16.59 15.86
C LEU A 612 -38.70 -16.89 16.60
N TYR A 613 -39.37 -17.98 16.23
CA TYR A 613 -40.51 -18.53 16.96
C TYR A 613 -40.07 -19.83 17.63
N TRP A 614 -40.08 -19.90 18.96
CA TRP A 614 -39.75 -21.12 19.71
C TRP A 614 -40.84 -21.44 20.75
N SER A 615 -41.20 -22.72 20.84
CA SER A 615 -42.09 -23.30 21.84
C SER A 615 -41.38 -24.53 22.43
N LEU A 616 -41.07 -24.48 23.72
CA LEU A 616 -40.42 -25.58 24.44
C LEU A 616 -41.27 -26.00 25.64
N CYS A 617 -41.65 -27.28 25.67
CA CYS A 617 -42.23 -27.97 26.81
C CYS A 617 -41.29 -29.09 27.26
N GLY A 618 -40.79 -29.05 28.50
CA GLY A 618 -39.98 -30.13 29.08
C GLY A 618 -39.27 -29.74 30.38
N ILE A 619 -39.19 -30.69 31.31
CA ILE A 619 -38.60 -30.53 32.65
C ILE A 619 -37.08 -30.74 32.55
N PHE A 620 -36.29 -29.72 32.84
CA PHE A 620 -34.82 -29.83 32.88
C PHE A 620 -34.24 -29.14 34.12
N ILE A 621 -33.31 -29.83 34.80
CA ILE A 621 -32.41 -29.26 35.80
C ILE A 621 -31.18 -28.77 35.03
N VAL A 622 -30.99 -27.45 34.94
CA VAL A 622 -29.85 -26.86 34.22
C VAL A 622 -28.96 -26.11 35.21
N VAL A 623 -27.70 -26.53 35.31
CA VAL A 623 -26.63 -25.82 36.05
C VAL A 623 -25.74 -25.14 35.01
N PHE A 624 -25.70 -23.80 35.00
CA PHE A 624 -24.81 -23.04 34.12
C PHE A 624 -23.55 -22.57 34.86
N ILE A 625 -22.38 -22.83 34.27
CA ILE A 625 -21.10 -22.19 34.61
C ILE A 625 -20.57 -21.58 33.31
N TYR A 626 -20.42 -20.26 33.24
CA TYR A 626 -19.91 -19.56 32.06
C TYR A 626 -18.69 -18.70 32.37
N TRP A 627 -17.70 -18.76 31.49
CA TRP A 627 -16.58 -17.82 31.40
C TRP A 627 -16.23 -17.59 29.92
N TRP A 628 -16.47 -16.37 29.40
CA TRP A 628 -15.71 -15.75 28.29
C TRP A 628 -16.22 -14.31 28.01
N ASN A 629 -15.30 -13.37 27.71
CA ASN A 629 -15.56 -12.00 27.25
C ASN A 629 -15.50 -11.92 25.72
N ILE A 630 -16.58 -11.55 25.04
CA ILE A 630 -16.57 -11.06 23.64
C ILE A 630 -17.41 -9.78 23.57
N TYR A 631 -16.81 -8.73 23.01
CA TYR A 631 -17.42 -7.44 22.69
C TYR A 631 -18.11 -7.51 21.33
N THR A 632 -19.41 -7.21 21.22
CA THR A 632 -20.05 -6.67 20.00
C THR A 632 -21.46 -6.16 20.34
N GLY A 633 -21.83 -4.96 19.86
CA GLY A 633 -23.15 -4.36 20.04
C GLY A 633 -24.26 -5.10 19.29
N LEU A 634 -25.48 -5.08 19.85
CA LEU A 634 -26.64 -5.82 19.35
C LEU A 634 -27.76 -4.82 18.95
N TYR A 635 -28.26 -4.91 17.72
CA TYR A 635 -29.46 -4.19 17.25
C TYR A 635 -30.54 -5.23 16.92
N VAL A 636 -31.74 -5.08 17.48
CA VAL A 636 -32.87 -6.02 17.32
C VAL A 636 -34.12 -5.22 16.96
N GLU A 637 -34.70 -5.52 15.80
CA GLU A 637 -35.82 -4.78 15.21
C GLU A 637 -37.20 -5.25 15.73
N TYR A 638 -37.41 -6.56 15.90
CA TYR A 638 -38.65 -7.15 16.44
C TYR A 638 -38.39 -8.43 17.26
N LEU A 639 -38.85 -8.48 18.52
CA LEU A 639 -38.78 -9.68 19.37
C LEU A 639 -40.18 -10.08 19.87
N TYR A 640 -40.63 -11.29 19.54
CA TYR A 640 -41.89 -11.88 20.01
C TYR A 640 -41.61 -13.18 20.77
N GLY A 641 -42.04 -13.28 22.02
CA GLY A 641 -41.89 -14.48 22.83
C GLY A 641 -43.06 -14.72 23.79
N SER A 642 -43.49 -15.97 23.90
CA SER A 642 -44.44 -16.45 24.91
C SER A 642 -43.81 -17.62 25.67
N LEU A 643 -43.81 -17.54 27.00
CA LEU A 643 -43.20 -18.54 27.87
C LEU A 643 -44.25 -19.11 28.84
N TYR A 644 -44.41 -20.43 28.85
CA TYR A 644 -45.25 -21.17 29.80
C TYR A 644 -44.34 -22.14 30.58
N THR A 645 -44.10 -21.91 31.87
CA THR A 645 -43.28 -22.80 32.69
C THR A 645 -43.83 -22.97 34.11
N GLY A 646 -43.80 -24.22 34.60
CA GLY A 646 -44.07 -24.59 35.99
C GLY A 646 -42.98 -25.56 36.46
N GLY A 647 -42.31 -25.26 37.58
CA GLY A 647 -41.22 -26.06 38.12
C GLY A 647 -40.42 -25.31 39.20
N ILE A 648 -39.68 -26.05 40.02
CA ILE A 648 -38.86 -25.53 41.14
C ILE A 648 -37.50 -25.08 40.60
N PHE A 649 -37.13 -23.82 40.81
CA PHE A 649 -35.88 -23.22 40.32
C PHE A 649 -34.90 -22.97 41.48
N ILE A 650 -33.62 -23.35 41.30
CA ILE A 650 -32.50 -23.00 42.19
C ILE A 650 -31.49 -22.21 41.34
N LEU A 651 -31.31 -20.93 41.64
CA LEU A 651 -30.39 -20.03 40.94
C LEU A 651 -29.18 -19.70 41.84
N VAL A 652 -27.97 -19.89 41.32
CA VAL A 652 -26.71 -19.49 41.98
C VAL A 652 -26.05 -18.45 41.09
N PHE A 653 -25.86 -17.23 41.59
CA PHE A 653 -25.22 -16.13 40.87
C PHE A 653 -23.77 -15.93 41.35
N MET A 654 -22.82 -15.82 40.42
CA MET A 654 -21.49 -15.23 40.64
C MET A 654 -21.27 -14.16 39.57
N TRP A 655 -20.87 -12.94 39.97
CA TRP A 655 -20.68 -11.82 39.06
C TRP A 655 -19.26 -11.25 39.13
N ASN A 656 -18.67 -10.97 37.98
CA ASN A 656 -17.72 -9.88 37.77
C ASN A 656 -17.92 -9.32 36.35
N ILE A 657 -18.21 -8.02 36.24
CA ILE A 657 -18.46 -7.27 34.98
C ILE A 657 -17.22 -6.46 34.65
N TYR A 658 -16.88 -6.37 33.35
CA TYR A 658 -16.36 -5.11 32.80
C TYR A 658 -16.94 -4.81 31.40
N THR A 659 -17.20 -3.51 31.20
CA THR A 659 -17.37 -2.71 29.96
C THR A 659 -18.73 -2.60 29.25
N GLY A 660 -19.03 -1.35 28.86
CA GLY A 660 -20.35 -0.81 28.54
C GLY A 660 -20.91 -1.19 27.17
N LEU A 661 -22.24 -1.10 27.09
CA LEU A 661 -23.05 -1.54 25.97
C LEU A 661 -24.06 -0.43 25.63
N TYR A 662 -24.19 -0.09 24.36
CA TYR A 662 -25.30 0.71 23.82
C TYR A 662 -26.32 -0.27 23.21
N ILE A 663 -27.57 -0.22 23.67
CA ILE A 663 -28.68 -1.01 23.11
C ILE A 663 -29.74 -0.04 22.58
N LEU A 664 -30.14 -0.25 21.32
CA LEU A 664 -31.27 0.44 20.69
C LEU A 664 -32.34 -0.61 20.36
N LEU A 665 -33.56 -0.43 20.86
CA LEU A 665 -34.70 -1.33 20.71
C LEU A 665 -35.92 -0.52 20.23
N GLU A 666 -36.44 -0.84 19.04
CA GLU A 666 -37.60 -0.13 18.45
C GLU A 666 -38.96 -0.72 18.89
N TYR A 667 -39.13 -2.05 18.91
CA TYR A 667 -40.40 -2.69 19.28
C TYR A 667 -40.23 -4.00 20.10
N LEU A 668 -40.75 -4.03 21.34
CA LEU A 668 -40.76 -5.20 22.23
C LEU A 668 -42.19 -5.64 22.56
N TYR A 669 -42.55 -6.90 22.27
CA TYR A 669 -43.83 -7.51 22.64
C TYR A 669 -43.61 -8.77 23.49
N TRP A 670 -44.11 -8.76 24.74
CA TRP A 670 -43.89 -9.88 25.67
C TRP A 670 -45.17 -10.27 26.42
N SER A 671 -45.41 -11.59 26.57
CA SER A 671 -46.52 -12.15 27.35
C SER A 671 -45.99 -13.30 28.22
N LEU A 672 -46.28 -13.24 29.53
CA LEU A 672 -45.74 -14.16 30.54
C LEU A 672 -46.88 -14.82 31.32
N TYR A 673 -46.90 -16.16 31.39
CA TYR A 673 -47.84 -16.94 32.22
C TYR A 673 -47.04 -17.80 33.20
N THR A 674 -47.20 -17.59 34.51
CA THR A 674 -46.42 -18.30 35.54
C THR A 674 -47.28 -18.83 36.69
N ALA A 675 -46.99 -20.06 37.14
CA ALA A 675 -47.48 -20.65 38.39
C ALA A 675 -46.40 -21.57 38.98
N GLY A 676 -45.85 -21.26 40.17
CA GLY A 676 -44.84 -22.09 40.85
C GLY A 676 -44.11 -21.41 42.01
N ILE A 677 -43.52 -22.22 42.92
CA ILE A 677 -42.86 -21.81 44.18
C ILE A 677 -41.34 -21.65 43.97
N PHE A 678 -40.74 -20.57 44.50
CA PHE A 678 -39.33 -20.20 44.32
C PHE A 678 -38.51 -20.35 45.63
N ILE A 679 -37.28 -20.88 45.56
CA ILE A 679 -36.30 -20.88 46.66
C ILE A 679 -35.00 -20.25 46.16
N LEU A 680 -34.46 -19.27 46.89
CA LEU A 680 -33.40 -18.36 46.43
C LEU A 680 -32.20 -18.40 47.41
N VAL A 681 -30.98 -18.56 46.90
CA VAL A 681 -29.73 -18.55 47.69
C VAL A 681 -28.73 -17.59 47.06
N PHE A 682 -28.17 -16.67 47.86
CA PHE A 682 -27.19 -15.66 47.40
C PHE A 682 -25.79 -15.91 47.99
N ILE A 683 -24.75 -15.74 47.17
CA ILE A 683 -23.35 -15.60 47.61
C ILE A 683 -22.80 -14.32 46.94
N TYR A 684 -22.19 -13.43 47.73
CA TYR A 684 -21.80 -12.07 47.31
C TYR A 684 -20.28 -11.90 47.36
N CYS A 685 -19.69 -11.28 46.33
CA CYS A 685 -18.34 -10.69 46.35
C CYS A 685 -18.31 -9.42 45.47
N TRP A 686 -17.43 -8.47 45.80
CA TRP A 686 -17.66 -7.03 45.83
C TRP A 686 -16.76 -6.23 44.84
N ASN A 687 -17.22 -5.02 44.41
CA ASN A 687 -16.57 -3.88 43.67
C ASN A 687 -16.38 -3.97 42.12
N ILE A 688 -16.57 -2.95 41.25
CA ILE A 688 -17.14 -1.57 41.29
C ILE A 688 -17.10 -0.94 39.83
N TYR A 689 -18.02 0.00 39.49
CA TYR A 689 -18.07 1.07 38.40
C TYR A 689 -18.08 0.64 36.89
N THR A 690 -18.86 1.16 35.91
CA THR A 690 -19.67 2.40 35.67
C THR A 690 -20.62 2.24 34.43
N GLY A 691 -21.78 2.92 34.43
CA GLY A 691 -22.50 3.55 33.28
C GLY A 691 -23.23 2.69 32.21
N LEU A 692 -24.57 2.77 32.14
CA LEU A 692 -25.42 2.19 31.08
C LEU A 692 -26.35 3.28 30.49
N TYR A 693 -26.46 3.36 29.16
CA TYR A 693 -27.46 4.17 28.44
C TYR A 693 -28.35 3.26 27.60
N VAL A 694 -29.65 3.26 27.87
CA VAL A 694 -30.68 2.49 27.14
C VAL A 694 -31.72 3.48 26.63
N LEU A 695 -32.05 3.42 25.33
CA LEU A 695 -33.09 4.23 24.71
C LEU A 695 -34.17 3.28 24.14
N VAL A 696 -35.43 3.48 24.54
CA VAL A 696 -36.59 2.70 24.07
C VAL A 696 -37.64 3.70 23.58
N GLU A 697 -38.08 3.55 22.33
CA GLU A 697 -39.07 4.46 21.74
C GLU A 697 -40.53 4.03 22.00
N TYR A 698 -40.85 2.72 22.01
CA TYR A 698 -42.21 2.23 22.23
C TYR A 698 -42.27 0.94 23.07
N PHE A 699 -43.10 0.90 24.12
CA PHE A 699 -43.24 -0.23 25.05
C PHE A 699 -44.72 -0.61 25.23
N TYR A 700 -45.10 -1.85 24.91
CA TYR A 700 -46.47 -2.37 25.07
C TYR A 700 -46.48 -3.60 26.00
N THR A 701 -47.24 -3.52 27.11
CA THR A 701 -47.40 -4.63 28.09
C THR A 701 -48.84 -5.07 28.21
N GLY A 702 -49.08 -6.38 28.19
CA GLY A 702 -50.33 -7.00 28.65
C GLY A 702 -50.03 -7.93 29.84
N LEU A 703 -50.64 -7.65 31.00
CA LEU A 703 -50.48 -8.44 32.22
C LEU A 703 -51.86 -9.01 32.60
N TYR A 704 -51.98 -10.34 32.71
CA TYR A 704 -53.17 -10.98 33.28
C TYR A 704 -52.73 -11.69 34.57
N VAL A 705 -53.16 -11.17 35.72
CA VAL A 705 -52.83 -11.69 37.05
C VAL A 705 -54.13 -12.19 37.66
N GLU A 706 -54.29 -13.49 37.86
CA GLU A 706 -55.55 -14.00 38.40
C GLU A 706 -55.60 -14.05 39.93
N TYR A 707 -54.48 -14.10 40.68
CA TYR A 707 -54.53 -13.90 42.14
C TYR A 707 -53.21 -13.34 42.70
N LEU A 708 -53.31 -12.22 43.44
CA LEU A 708 -52.22 -11.54 44.15
C LEU A 708 -52.56 -11.56 45.64
N HIS A 709 -51.92 -12.40 46.44
CA HIS A 709 -52.04 -12.34 47.91
C HIS A 709 -50.80 -11.68 48.50
N TRP A 710 -51.00 -10.50 49.09
CA TRP A 710 -49.99 -9.81 49.88
C TRP A 710 -50.10 -10.27 51.33
N SER A 711 -48.98 -10.72 51.91
CA SER A 711 -48.79 -10.73 53.35
C SER A 711 -47.35 -10.32 53.67
N LEU A 712 -47.19 -9.07 54.11
CA LEU A 712 -45.96 -8.57 54.73
C LEU A 712 -45.73 -9.31 56.06
N TYR A 713 -44.58 -9.96 56.20
CA TYR A 713 -44.00 -10.24 57.51
C TYR A 713 -42.53 -9.84 57.53
N THR A 714 -42.25 -8.88 58.42
CA THR A 714 -40.93 -8.44 58.84
C THR A 714 -40.36 -9.41 59.87
N GLY A 715 -39.11 -9.84 59.71
CA GLY A 715 -38.39 -10.61 60.73
C GLY A 715 -37.24 -11.43 60.15
N GLY A 716 -36.02 -10.91 60.26
CA GLY A 716 -34.80 -11.61 59.84
C GLY A 716 -34.30 -12.62 60.89
N ILE A 717 -33.48 -13.57 60.45
CA ILE A 717 -32.44 -14.24 61.25
C ILE A 717 -31.22 -14.42 60.34
N PHE A 718 -30.10 -13.81 60.71
CA PHE A 718 -28.78 -14.00 60.10
C PHE A 718 -28.04 -15.12 60.83
N ILE A 719 -27.44 -16.07 60.09
CA ILE A 719 -26.40 -16.96 60.62
C ILE A 719 -25.26 -17.00 59.59
N LEU A 720 -24.12 -16.44 59.97
CA LEU A 720 -22.83 -16.57 59.27
C LEU A 720 -22.20 -17.93 59.56
N VAL A 721 -21.66 -18.59 58.54
CA VAL A 721 -20.66 -19.65 58.70
C VAL A 721 -19.52 -19.38 57.72
N PHE A 722 -18.32 -19.17 58.26
CA PHE A 722 -17.07 -19.06 57.51
C PHE A 722 -16.52 -20.45 57.21
N ILE A 723 -16.10 -20.69 55.97
CA ILE A 723 -15.16 -21.78 55.64
C ILE A 723 -14.13 -21.18 54.68
N ASP A 724 -12.90 -21.06 55.17
CA ASP A 724 -11.69 -20.66 54.43
C ASP A 724 -11.32 -21.73 53.39
N TRP A 725 -10.95 -21.31 52.17
CA TRP A 725 -9.74 -21.70 51.42
C TRP A 725 -9.55 -20.76 50.22
#